data_AF-A0A970DIC0-F1
#
_entry.id   AF-A0A970DIC0-F1
#
_cell.length_a   1.000
_cell.length_b   1.000
_cell.length_c   1.000
_cell.angle_alpha   90.00
_cell.angle_beta   90.00
_cell.angle_gamma   90.00
#
_symmetry.space_group_name_H-M   'P 1'
#
loop_
_entity.id
_entity.type
_entity.pdbx_description
1 polymer ?
#
loop_
_entity_poly.entity_id
_entity_poly.type
_entity_poly.pdbx_seq_one_letter_code
_entity_poly.pdbx_strand_id
1 'polypeptide(L)'
;MPAILYIVISFLLGAGLITLLEPYWEHRLRFILKDRLVSPSFIFFPASYLAGTLVLSWITYFFAVVFSSASKPLLPANIASFIIAVVFILLVAYKNINKTKKAIYEIKKYGLQIRFSGVEWFVLIGSALFWSIFMFRSLYSSGDMLHAGYSAFSDFGAHLPVIRSFSLGKNFPAQYPHFPDGTMRYHFMFYFMAGNLEFLGLNLPLALNLPSILSIVSFSMLLYSLAVGITKKHSAGLLTLLFFVFRSSFAFFTFSSGFKSITDFFRAVRSNLDASGKSREHIGNTLNESWGLWAQKVYINQRHLAFAFGIIIIALFLMLPVFIETYEKIRDSETKNAGKNVDSGKKPLYFPKLVNGIFFTADAWKPEYTAPCLIAGALLGLLAFWNGAAVIAAISVLFVMAALSKHKLEFLLTAVLTFILSVIQSKVFVGRGTGAVSIKYKPGFLSGSDNIFVISSFYTELLGILPFVLLAAFLPSIARKNKVAGFIASFAFLTTLVLLMPSISIGWRIITAAACVWLYLYITVKNIESISISTMLLVPVFSSPVVLASTLQLTPDITVNHKYIILAVILLNIIVSDLFSTLLKRGKTAPIVLTLCLTLIMLSTGIIDLITLYNLDRNSVSYNQNEPLRKWVLEETEPDDIFLTHYQTHYGAPMSIFLAGRMVYNGYPYFTITAGYDINQREKNMKNIYEGANPEHLRELAGSEGIKYIVVEEQNRNADEYALNEELLYQTFRIVFTDPVKNIVVFSVD
;
A
#
# COMPACT_ATOMS: atom_id res chain seq x y z
N MET A 1 -20.44 -21.93 -4.78
CA MET A 1 -19.25 -21.04 -4.66
C MET A 1 -19.25 -20.32 -3.31
N PRO A 2 -18.89 -20.99 -2.19
CA PRO A 2 -18.82 -20.36 -0.87
C PRO A 2 -17.90 -19.12 -0.80
N ALA A 3 -16.81 -19.10 -1.57
CA ALA A 3 -15.89 -17.96 -1.60
C ALA A 3 -16.51 -16.68 -2.17
N ILE A 4 -17.31 -16.78 -3.25
CA ILE A 4 -18.03 -15.62 -3.80
C ILE A 4 -19.09 -15.15 -2.81
N LEU A 5 -19.76 -16.07 -2.12
CA LEU A 5 -20.69 -15.72 -1.05
C LEU A 5 -19.97 -14.95 0.08
N TYR A 6 -18.76 -15.35 0.46
CA TYR A 6 -17.95 -14.60 1.44
C TYR A 6 -17.69 -13.16 0.99
N ILE A 7 -17.32 -12.94 -0.27
CA ILE A 7 -17.10 -11.58 -0.81
C ILE A 7 -18.41 -10.76 -0.80
N VAL A 8 -19.53 -11.37 -1.19
CA VAL A 8 -20.86 -10.72 -1.16
C VAL A 8 -21.28 -10.39 0.27
N ILE A 9 -21.10 -11.31 1.22
CA ILE A 9 -21.40 -11.07 2.64
C ILE A 9 -20.50 -9.98 3.21
N SER A 10 -19.20 -9.95 2.87
CA SER A 10 -18.30 -8.84 3.23
C SER A 10 -18.87 -7.51 2.74
N PHE A 11 -19.26 -7.44 1.46
CA PHE A 11 -19.86 -6.23 0.92
C PHE A 11 -21.13 -5.80 1.68
N LEU A 12 -22.06 -6.74 1.92
CA LEU A 12 -23.32 -6.46 2.62
C LEU A 12 -23.11 -6.09 4.10
N LEU A 13 -22.14 -6.72 4.76
CA LEU A 13 -21.74 -6.38 6.12
C LEU A 13 -21.25 -4.94 6.19
N GLY A 14 -20.36 -4.55 5.28
CA GLY A 14 -19.86 -3.18 5.19
C GLY A 14 -20.94 -2.17 4.84
N ALA A 15 -21.84 -2.50 3.91
CA ALA A 15 -23.02 -1.69 3.60
C ALA A 15 -23.89 -1.49 4.85
N GLY A 16 -24.13 -2.56 5.61
CA GLY A 16 -24.86 -2.51 6.88
C GLY A 16 -24.19 -1.63 7.93
N LEU A 17 -22.85 -1.72 8.07
CA LEU A 17 -22.07 -0.87 8.98
C LEU A 17 -22.18 0.61 8.57
N ILE A 18 -22.02 0.92 7.29
CA ILE A 18 -22.11 2.28 6.76
C ILE A 18 -23.51 2.85 6.99
N THR A 19 -24.57 2.11 6.65
CA THR A 19 -25.96 2.56 6.87
C THR A 19 -26.31 2.69 8.36
N LEU A 20 -25.84 1.79 9.21
CA LEU A 20 -26.08 1.87 10.65
C LEU A 20 -25.42 3.11 11.26
N LEU A 21 -24.22 3.45 10.78
CA LEU A 21 -23.42 4.55 11.30
C LEU A 21 -23.71 5.89 10.60
N GLU A 22 -24.49 5.90 9.51
CA GLU A 22 -24.80 7.08 8.68
C GLU A 22 -25.16 8.33 9.49
N PRO A 23 -26.07 8.28 10.51
CA PRO A 23 -26.43 9.47 11.28
C PRO A 23 -25.27 10.13 12.02
N TYR A 24 -24.20 9.37 12.30
CA TYR A 24 -23.06 9.84 13.08
C TYR A 24 -21.98 10.49 12.21
N TRP A 25 -21.94 10.23 10.90
CA TRP A 25 -20.89 10.75 10.01
C TRP A 25 -21.41 11.49 8.77
N GLU A 26 -22.71 11.43 8.44
CA GLU A 26 -23.27 12.01 7.21
C GLU A 26 -22.93 13.50 7.01
N HIS A 27 -22.84 14.25 8.11
CA HIS A 27 -22.48 15.66 8.10
C HIS A 27 -21.06 15.89 7.54
N ARG A 28 -20.12 14.97 7.81
CA ARG A 28 -18.74 15.03 7.27
C ARG A 28 -18.71 14.79 5.76
N LEU A 29 -19.55 13.88 5.24
CA LEU A 29 -19.61 13.63 3.79
C LEU A 29 -20.24 14.76 2.99
N ARG A 30 -20.96 15.71 3.62
CA ARG A 30 -21.48 16.90 2.91
C ARG A 30 -20.36 17.68 2.23
N PHE A 31 -19.14 17.69 2.78
CA PHE A 31 -17.99 18.31 2.13
C PHE A 31 -17.76 17.80 0.70
N ILE A 32 -18.01 16.51 0.44
CA ILE A 32 -17.79 15.89 -0.87
C ILE A 32 -19.09 15.88 -1.70
N LEU A 33 -20.21 15.56 -1.06
CA LEU A 33 -21.47 15.27 -1.75
C LEU A 33 -22.35 16.50 -2.02
N LYS A 34 -22.13 17.64 -1.33
CA LYS A 34 -22.98 18.84 -1.44
C LYS A 34 -23.10 19.34 -2.88
N ASP A 35 -22.01 19.33 -3.62
CA ASP A 35 -21.96 19.87 -4.99
C ASP A 35 -22.45 18.87 -6.05
N ARG A 36 -22.84 17.65 -5.64
CA ARG A 36 -23.30 16.55 -6.53
C ARG A 36 -22.34 16.23 -7.68
N LEU A 37 -21.05 16.53 -7.50
CA LEU A 37 -19.98 16.19 -8.45
C LEU A 37 -19.59 14.71 -8.37
N VAL A 38 -19.87 14.06 -7.25
CA VAL A 38 -19.64 12.62 -7.08
C VAL A 38 -20.93 12.00 -6.61
N SER A 39 -21.31 10.90 -7.25
CA SER A 39 -22.47 10.11 -6.90
C SER A 39 -22.24 9.45 -5.53
N PRO A 40 -23.18 9.52 -4.57
CA PRO A 40 -23.01 8.88 -3.26
C PRO A 40 -22.69 7.38 -3.36
N SER A 41 -23.30 6.69 -4.33
CA SER A 41 -23.03 5.28 -4.63
C SER A 41 -21.55 5.02 -4.98
N PHE A 42 -20.89 5.97 -5.64
CA PHE A 42 -19.49 5.84 -6.07
C PHE A 42 -18.51 5.85 -4.89
N ILE A 43 -18.93 6.35 -3.74
CA ILE A 43 -18.20 6.25 -2.46
C ILE A 43 -18.71 5.04 -1.65
N PHE A 44 -20.02 4.82 -1.64
CA PHE A 44 -20.66 3.77 -0.85
C PHE A 44 -20.18 2.36 -1.21
N PHE A 45 -20.15 1.99 -2.50
CA PHE A 45 -19.73 0.66 -2.94
C PHE A 45 -18.28 0.34 -2.49
N PRO A 46 -17.25 1.14 -2.82
CA PRO A 46 -15.88 0.82 -2.42
C PRO A 46 -15.70 0.85 -0.90
N ALA A 47 -16.35 1.78 -0.18
CA ALA A 47 -16.28 1.81 1.27
C ALA A 47 -16.93 0.57 1.92
N SER A 48 -18.04 0.09 1.37
CA SER A 48 -18.73 -1.12 1.84
C SER A 48 -17.86 -2.36 1.66
N TYR A 49 -17.25 -2.53 0.48
CA TYR A 49 -16.32 -3.62 0.23
C TYR A 49 -15.15 -3.61 1.22
N LEU A 50 -14.45 -2.47 1.36
CA LEU A 50 -13.24 -2.36 2.18
C LEU A 50 -13.54 -2.54 3.67
N ALA A 51 -14.52 -1.80 4.22
CA ALA A 51 -14.85 -1.88 5.64
C ALA A 51 -15.43 -3.25 6.02
N GLY A 52 -16.29 -3.81 5.18
CA GLY A 52 -16.89 -5.11 5.42
C GLY A 52 -15.88 -6.26 5.32
N THR A 53 -14.97 -6.20 4.34
CA THR A 53 -13.88 -7.19 4.19
C THR A 53 -12.88 -7.13 5.35
N LEU A 54 -12.58 -5.91 5.83
CA LEU A 54 -11.74 -5.69 7.01
C LEU A 54 -12.35 -6.38 8.25
N VAL A 55 -13.63 -6.12 8.51
CA VAL A 55 -14.33 -6.65 9.69
C VAL A 55 -14.58 -8.16 9.58
N LEU A 56 -15.11 -8.66 8.46
CA LEU A 56 -15.44 -10.08 8.31
C LEU A 56 -14.21 -10.97 8.41
N SER A 57 -13.08 -10.53 7.84
CA SER A 57 -11.82 -11.29 7.91
C SER A 57 -11.27 -11.36 9.33
N TRP A 58 -11.39 -10.29 10.13
CA TRP A 58 -11.04 -10.36 11.56
C TRP A 58 -11.94 -11.32 12.33
N ILE A 59 -13.26 -11.24 12.12
CA ILE A 59 -14.23 -12.16 12.77
C ILE A 59 -13.89 -13.61 12.41
N THR A 60 -13.66 -13.89 11.13
CA THR A 60 -13.32 -15.23 10.64
C THR A 60 -12.00 -15.73 11.22
N TYR A 61 -10.98 -14.87 11.28
CA TYR A 61 -9.70 -15.21 11.88
C TYR A 61 -9.85 -15.59 13.36
N PHE A 62 -10.54 -14.77 14.15
CA PHE A 62 -10.71 -15.04 15.58
C PHE A 62 -11.49 -16.32 15.84
N PHE A 63 -12.52 -16.62 15.05
CA PHE A 63 -13.17 -17.93 15.15
C PHE A 63 -12.26 -19.08 14.72
N ALA A 64 -11.41 -18.90 13.72
CA ALA A 64 -10.47 -19.95 13.32
C ALA A 64 -9.44 -20.24 14.44
N VAL A 65 -9.06 -19.22 15.21
CA VAL A 65 -8.26 -19.39 16.44
C VAL A 65 -9.04 -20.13 17.54
N VAL A 66 -10.32 -19.80 17.75
CA VAL A 66 -11.18 -20.50 18.72
C VAL A 66 -11.35 -21.98 18.35
N PHE A 67 -11.50 -22.28 17.06
CA PHE A 67 -11.67 -23.64 16.54
C PHE A 67 -10.34 -24.27 16.11
N SER A 68 -9.21 -23.79 16.62
CA SER A 68 -7.88 -24.29 16.22
C SER A 68 -7.69 -25.77 16.48
N SER A 69 -8.39 -26.39 17.43
CA SER A 69 -8.31 -27.82 17.69
C SER A 69 -9.04 -28.68 16.65
N ALA A 70 -9.95 -28.10 15.85
CA ALA A 70 -10.66 -28.84 14.82
C ALA A 70 -9.71 -29.29 13.70
N SER A 71 -10.07 -30.37 12.99
CA SER A 71 -9.30 -30.87 11.84
C SER A 71 -9.23 -29.85 10.70
N LYS A 72 -10.30 -29.06 10.51
CA LYS A 72 -10.37 -27.95 9.55
C LYS A 72 -10.90 -26.68 10.23
N PRO A 73 -10.06 -25.91 10.95
CA PRO A 73 -10.52 -24.75 11.76
C PRO A 73 -11.33 -23.71 10.98
N LEU A 74 -10.99 -23.50 9.69
CA LEU A 74 -11.69 -22.56 8.83
C LEU A 74 -13.16 -22.93 8.57
N LEU A 75 -13.55 -24.20 8.60
CA LEU A 75 -14.93 -24.60 8.33
C LEU A 75 -15.92 -24.05 9.39
N PRO A 76 -15.81 -24.41 10.69
CA PRO A 76 -16.68 -23.84 11.72
C PRO A 76 -16.48 -22.33 11.86
N ALA A 77 -15.29 -21.80 11.59
CA ALA A 77 -15.04 -20.37 11.63
C ALA A 77 -15.84 -19.59 10.59
N ASN A 78 -15.88 -20.07 9.34
CA ASN A 78 -16.71 -19.44 8.30
C ASN A 78 -18.20 -19.56 8.61
N ILE A 79 -18.66 -20.72 9.12
CA ILE A 79 -20.06 -20.90 9.53
C ILE A 79 -20.44 -19.88 10.60
N ALA A 80 -19.66 -19.77 11.68
CA ALA A 80 -19.91 -18.81 12.76
C ALA A 80 -19.87 -17.36 12.26
N SER A 81 -18.90 -17.02 11.41
CA SER A 81 -18.75 -15.68 10.84
C SER A 81 -19.91 -15.30 9.93
N PHE A 82 -20.39 -16.25 9.11
CA PHE A 82 -21.58 -16.05 8.28
C PHE A 82 -22.84 -15.86 9.11
N ILE A 83 -23.04 -16.65 10.16
CA ILE A 83 -24.18 -16.49 11.06
C ILE A 83 -24.17 -15.08 11.67
N ILE A 84 -23.04 -14.65 12.25
CA ILE A 84 -22.94 -13.31 12.86
C ILE A 84 -23.17 -12.20 11.82
N ALA A 85 -22.54 -12.31 10.65
CA ALA A 85 -22.70 -11.31 9.60
C ALA A 85 -24.16 -11.24 9.10
N VAL A 86 -24.80 -12.38 8.85
CA VAL A 86 -26.20 -12.44 8.40
C VAL A 86 -27.14 -11.90 9.47
N VAL A 87 -26.97 -12.29 10.74
CA VAL A 87 -27.78 -11.76 11.85
C VAL A 87 -27.62 -10.25 11.94
N PHE A 88 -26.39 -9.72 11.87
CA PHE A 88 -26.15 -8.29 11.87
C PHE A 88 -26.84 -7.58 10.70
N ILE A 89 -26.70 -8.11 9.48
CA ILE A 89 -27.34 -7.55 8.27
C ILE A 89 -28.87 -7.55 8.43
N LEU A 90 -29.46 -8.64 8.94
CA LEU A 90 -30.90 -8.74 9.19
C LEU A 90 -31.37 -7.75 10.25
N LEU A 91 -30.60 -7.53 11.33
CA LEU A 91 -30.91 -6.54 12.36
C LEU A 91 -30.89 -5.11 11.81
N VAL A 92 -29.88 -4.78 10.99
CA VAL A 92 -29.81 -3.46 10.32
C VAL A 92 -30.96 -3.29 9.33
N ALA A 93 -31.30 -4.35 8.58
CA ALA A 93 -32.42 -4.35 7.64
C ALA A 93 -33.77 -4.18 8.36
N TYR A 94 -33.94 -4.81 9.53
CA TYR A 94 -35.13 -4.68 10.38
C TYR A 94 -35.25 -3.28 10.98
N LYS A 95 -34.16 -2.72 11.51
CA LYS A 95 -34.13 -1.32 12.00
C LYS A 95 -34.55 -0.32 10.92
N ASN A 96 -34.23 -0.62 9.66
CA ASN A 96 -34.55 0.21 8.49
C ASN A 96 -35.67 -0.37 7.60
N ILE A 97 -36.62 -1.14 8.18
CA ILE A 97 -37.56 -1.99 7.41
C ILE A 97 -38.31 -1.25 6.29
N ASN A 98 -38.70 0.02 6.50
CA ASN A 98 -39.40 0.80 5.48
C ASN A 98 -38.49 1.13 4.28
N LYS A 99 -37.25 1.58 4.54
CA LYS A 99 -36.25 1.82 3.50
C LYS A 99 -35.88 0.52 2.78
N THR A 100 -35.70 -0.56 3.53
CA THR A 100 -35.36 -1.89 2.98
C THR A 100 -36.47 -2.44 2.09
N LYS A 101 -37.73 -2.42 2.54
CA LYS A 101 -38.89 -2.86 1.73
C LYS A 101 -38.98 -2.07 0.43
N LYS A 102 -38.78 -0.75 0.49
CA LYS A 102 -38.74 0.11 -0.70
C LYS A 102 -37.61 -0.27 -1.64
N ALA A 103 -36.38 -0.43 -1.12
CA ALA A 103 -35.22 -0.81 -1.92
C ALA A 103 -35.41 -2.19 -2.59
N ILE A 104 -35.94 -3.18 -1.88
CA ILE A 104 -36.25 -4.51 -2.44
C ILE A 104 -37.32 -4.40 -3.53
N TYR A 105 -38.38 -3.62 -3.30
CA TYR A 105 -39.41 -3.38 -4.32
C TYR A 105 -38.84 -2.73 -5.58
N GLU A 106 -38.02 -1.69 -5.43
CA GLU A 106 -37.35 -1.00 -6.54
C GLU A 106 -36.40 -1.93 -7.30
N ILE A 107 -35.58 -2.72 -6.60
CA ILE A 107 -34.68 -3.71 -7.22
C ILE A 107 -35.48 -4.77 -7.99
N LYS A 108 -36.58 -5.29 -7.42
CA LYS A 108 -37.44 -6.27 -8.11
C LYS A 108 -38.13 -5.68 -9.33
N LYS A 109 -38.57 -4.42 -9.27
CA LYS A 109 -39.34 -3.77 -10.34
C LYS A 109 -38.47 -3.19 -11.45
N TYR A 110 -37.32 -2.63 -11.11
CA TYR A 110 -36.47 -1.84 -12.02
C TYR A 110 -35.03 -2.35 -12.14
N GLY A 111 -34.67 -3.42 -11.42
CA GLY A 111 -33.29 -3.86 -11.27
C GLY A 111 -32.46 -2.97 -10.33
N LEU A 112 -31.21 -3.35 -10.09
CA LEU A 112 -30.27 -2.53 -9.32
C LEU A 112 -29.86 -1.31 -10.16
N GLN A 113 -30.51 -0.16 -9.94
CA GLN A 113 -30.18 1.07 -10.67
C GLN A 113 -28.99 1.79 -10.04
N ILE A 114 -27.78 1.51 -10.55
CA ILE A 114 -26.57 2.26 -10.20
C ILE A 114 -26.47 3.49 -11.11
N ARG A 115 -26.65 4.68 -10.53
CA ARG A 115 -26.49 5.95 -11.24
C ARG A 115 -25.07 6.47 -11.04
N PHE A 116 -24.21 6.21 -12.01
CA PHE A 116 -22.90 6.83 -12.14
C PHE A 116 -22.88 7.79 -13.32
N SER A 117 -22.13 8.88 -13.19
CA SER A 117 -21.80 9.75 -14.31
C SER A 117 -20.90 9.04 -15.32
N GLY A 118 -20.80 9.55 -16.54
CA GLY A 118 -19.90 8.99 -17.56
C GLY A 118 -18.43 8.94 -17.10
N VAL A 119 -17.98 9.94 -16.32
CA VAL A 119 -16.62 9.99 -15.78
C VAL A 119 -16.40 8.92 -14.70
N GLU A 120 -17.40 8.69 -13.86
CA GLU A 120 -17.35 7.63 -12.84
C GLU A 120 -17.31 6.23 -13.48
N TRP A 121 -18.11 5.99 -14.52
CA TRP A 121 -18.01 4.76 -15.30
C TRP A 121 -16.63 4.59 -15.94
N PHE A 122 -16.07 5.67 -16.50
CA PHE A 122 -14.71 5.64 -17.05
C PHE A 122 -13.67 5.29 -15.99
N VAL A 123 -13.75 5.87 -14.79
CA VAL A 123 -12.82 5.57 -13.68
C VAL A 123 -12.96 4.10 -13.24
N LEU A 124 -14.18 3.62 -13.04
CA LEU A 124 -14.45 2.25 -12.60
C LEU A 124 -13.96 1.23 -13.64
N ILE A 125 -14.44 1.33 -14.88
CA ILE A 125 -14.13 0.38 -15.95
C ILE A 125 -12.66 0.48 -16.34
N GLY A 126 -12.14 1.71 -16.50
CA GLY A 126 -10.75 1.95 -16.84
C GLY A 126 -9.79 1.39 -15.80
N SER A 127 -10.05 1.63 -14.51
CA SER A 127 -9.23 1.05 -13.42
C SER A 127 -9.35 -0.47 -13.38
N ALA A 128 -10.57 -1.02 -13.52
CA ALA A 128 -10.79 -2.46 -13.47
C ALA A 128 -10.05 -3.17 -14.61
N LEU A 129 -10.16 -2.68 -15.84
CA LEU A 129 -9.46 -3.25 -16.99
C LEU A 129 -7.94 -3.13 -16.84
N PHE A 130 -7.45 -1.93 -16.53
CA PHE A 130 -6.02 -1.64 -16.41
C PHE A 130 -5.35 -2.55 -15.37
N TRP A 131 -5.87 -2.58 -14.14
CA TRP A 131 -5.26 -3.36 -13.06
C TRP A 131 -5.47 -4.86 -13.22
N SER A 132 -6.59 -5.31 -13.80
CA SER A 132 -6.81 -6.74 -14.06
C SER A 132 -5.76 -7.32 -14.99
N ILE A 133 -5.36 -6.59 -16.04
CA ILE A 133 -4.32 -7.04 -16.98
C ILE A 133 -3.04 -7.39 -16.23
N PHE A 134 -2.54 -6.52 -15.35
CA PHE A 134 -1.29 -6.77 -14.62
C PHE A 134 -1.44 -7.81 -13.50
N MET A 135 -2.59 -7.85 -12.81
CA MET A 135 -2.85 -8.83 -11.76
C MET A 135 -2.89 -10.26 -12.30
N PHE A 136 -3.55 -10.48 -13.44
CA PHE A 136 -3.60 -11.80 -14.07
C PHE A 136 -2.32 -12.17 -14.82
N ARG A 137 -1.53 -11.20 -15.29
CA ARG A 137 -0.21 -11.48 -15.88
C ARG A 137 0.83 -11.89 -14.83
N SER A 138 0.77 -11.30 -13.64
CA SER A 138 1.74 -11.59 -12.56
C SER A 138 1.45 -12.88 -11.81
N LEU A 139 0.20 -13.36 -11.78
CA LEU A 139 -0.16 -14.63 -11.16
C LEU A 139 -1.31 -15.31 -11.90
N TYR A 140 -1.06 -16.47 -12.47
CA TYR A 140 -2.07 -17.30 -13.15
C TYR A 140 -1.74 -18.78 -13.07
N SER A 141 -2.71 -19.63 -13.42
CA SER A 141 -2.49 -21.07 -13.59
C SER A 141 -2.73 -21.47 -15.05
N SER A 142 -1.93 -22.40 -15.54
CA SER A 142 -2.07 -23.04 -16.86
C SER A 142 -2.00 -24.55 -16.67
N GLY A 143 -3.16 -25.23 -16.68
CA GLY A 143 -3.25 -26.62 -16.24
C GLY A 143 -2.79 -26.76 -14.78
N ASP A 144 -1.85 -27.67 -14.54
CA ASP A 144 -1.27 -27.91 -13.20
C ASP A 144 -0.11 -26.97 -12.85
N MET A 145 0.25 -26.05 -13.74
CA MET A 145 1.36 -25.11 -13.52
C MET A 145 0.84 -23.80 -12.94
N LEU A 146 1.36 -23.40 -11.79
CA LEU A 146 1.18 -22.07 -11.22
C LEU A 146 2.32 -21.17 -11.70
N HIS A 147 2.00 -20.04 -12.31
CA HIS A 147 2.97 -19.09 -12.85
C HIS A 147 3.00 -17.81 -12.03
N ALA A 148 4.18 -17.45 -11.52
CA ALA A 148 4.46 -16.17 -10.88
C ALA A 148 5.38 -15.33 -11.79
N GLY A 149 4.88 -14.21 -12.30
CA GLY A 149 5.63 -13.31 -13.18
C GLY A 149 6.90 -12.78 -12.52
N TYR A 150 7.93 -12.48 -13.32
CA TYR A 150 9.22 -11.99 -12.81
C TYR A 150 9.09 -10.68 -12.01
N SER A 151 8.03 -9.91 -12.23
CA SER A 151 7.77 -8.70 -11.44
C SER A 151 7.37 -8.98 -9.98
N ALA A 152 6.92 -10.20 -9.65
CA ALA A 152 6.35 -10.49 -8.33
C ALA A 152 6.80 -11.83 -7.72
N PHE A 153 7.51 -12.69 -8.47
CA PHE A 153 7.89 -14.03 -8.00
C PHE A 153 8.67 -13.99 -6.68
N SER A 154 9.54 -13.00 -6.50
CA SER A 154 10.35 -12.86 -5.29
C SER A 154 9.47 -12.68 -4.06
N ASP A 155 8.58 -11.69 -4.07
CA ASP A 155 7.62 -11.43 -2.99
C ASP A 155 6.61 -12.56 -2.81
N PHE A 156 6.18 -13.23 -3.89
CA PHE A 156 5.30 -14.40 -3.81
C PHE A 156 5.96 -15.60 -3.15
N GLY A 157 7.29 -15.68 -3.16
CA GLY A 157 8.05 -16.62 -2.32
C GLY A 157 7.80 -16.43 -0.82
N ALA A 158 7.40 -15.24 -0.38
CA ALA A 158 6.97 -14.99 1.00
C ALA A 158 5.45 -15.07 1.16
N HIS A 159 4.67 -14.57 0.20
CA HIS A 159 3.22 -14.43 0.34
C HIS A 159 2.43 -15.71 0.12
N LEU A 160 2.80 -16.52 -0.89
CA LEU A 160 2.09 -17.78 -1.18
C LEU A 160 2.20 -18.78 -0.02
N PRO A 161 3.37 -18.96 0.64
CA PRO A 161 3.45 -19.76 1.85
C PRO A 161 2.50 -19.30 2.95
N VAL A 162 2.37 -17.98 3.18
CA VAL A 162 1.44 -17.45 4.18
C VAL A 162 0.00 -17.81 3.81
N ILE A 163 -0.41 -17.59 2.55
CA ILE A 163 -1.75 -17.97 2.07
C ILE A 163 -2.01 -19.47 2.29
N ARG A 164 -1.07 -20.32 1.87
CA ARG A 164 -1.18 -21.79 1.92
C ARG A 164 -1.16 -22.34 3.33
N SER A 165 -0.43 -21.71 4.24
CA SER A 165 -0.43 -22.08 5.66
C SER A 165 -1.81 -21.95 6.32
N PHE A 166 -2.69 -21.10 5.78
CA PHE A 166 -4.08 -20.99 6.23
C PHE A 166 -5.04 -21.87 5.44
N SER A 167 -4.88 -21.95 4.11
CA SER A 167 -5.84 -22.65 3.25
C SER A 167 -5.69 -24.18 3.28
N LEU A 168 -4.45 -24.67 3.35
CA LEU A 168 -4.10 -26.09 3.40
C LEU A 168 -3.42 -26.51 4.71
N GLY A 169 -2.83 -25.57 5.43
CA GLY A 169 -2.23 -25.78 6.76
C GLY A 169 -3.20 -25.50 7.92
N LYS A 170 -2.67 -25.56 9.14
CA LYS A 170 -3.41 -25.28 10.40
C LYS A 170 -2.78 -24.14 11.19
N ASN A 171 -2.55 -23.01 10.53
CA ASN A 171 -1.82 -21.87 11.10
C ASN A 171 -2.67 -20.97 12.02
N PHE A 172 -3.21 -21.53 13.12
CA PHE A 172 -4.06 -20.81 14.09
C PHE A 172 -3.67 -21.14 15.54
N PRO A 173 -3.10 -20.20 16.33
CA PRO A 173 -2.78 -18.81 15.99
C PRO A 173 -1.71 -18.70 14.88
N ALA A 174 -1.65 -17.53 14.24
CA ALA A 174 -0.80 -17.32 13.08
C ALA A 174 0.68 -17.28 13.47
N GLN A 175 1.49 -18.00 12.72
CA GLN A 175 2.95 -18.06 12.80
C GLN A 175 3.56 -17.91 11.41
N TYR A 176 4.79 -17.40 11.33
CA TYR A 176 5.42 -17.16 10.04
C TYR A 176 5.93 -18.46 9.41
N PRO A 177 5.49 -18.85 8.19
CA PRO A 177 5.83 -20.16 7.61
C PRO A 177 7.32 -20.39 7.39
N HIS A 178 8.09 -19.33 7.17
CA HIS A 178 9.56 -19.41 7.00
C HIS A 178 10.31 -19.44 8.33
N PHE A 179 9.63 -19.24 9.45
CA PHE A 179 10.22 -19.22 10.79
C PHE A 179 9.14 -19.50 11.85
N PRO A 180 8.69 -20.77 11.99
CA PRO A 180 7.63 -21.12 12.92
C PRO A 180 8.14 -21.08 14.37
N ASP A 181 8.03 -19.94 15.05
CA ASP A 181 8.48 -19.72 16.44
C ASP A 181 7.33 -19.38 17.40
N GLY A 182 6.08 -19.57 16.97
CA GLY A 182 4.90 -19.11 17.69
C GLY A 182 4.50 -17.67 17.39
N THR A 183 5.26 -16.93 16.58
CA THR A 183 5.01 -15.51 16.29
C THR A 183 4.80 -15.21 14.80
N MET A 184 4.10 -14.12 14.53
CA MET A 184 3.84 -13.56 13.21
C MET A 184 4.16 -12.06 13.24
N ARG A 185 5.38 -11.72 12.85
CA ARG A 185 5.88 -10.33 12.80
C ARG A 185 5.52 -9.60 11.50
N TYR A 186 5.20 -10.35 10.45
CA TYR A 186 4.76 -9.83 9.16
C TYR A 186 3.24 -9.63 9.12
N HIS A 187 2.76 -8.63 8.35
CA HIS A 187 1.34 -8.36 8.19
C HIS A 187 0.69 -9.45 7.31
N PHE A 188 -0.19 -10.25 7.90
CA PHE A 188 -0.72 -11.46 7.26
C PHE A 188 -2.21 -11.38 6.91
N MET A 189 -2.98 -10.41 7.41
CA MET A 189 -4.45 -10.48 7.36
C MET A 189 -5.04 -10.47 5.94
N PHE A 190 -4.43 -9.74 5.01
CA PHE A 190 -4.85 -9.79 3.60
C PHE A 190 -4.59 -11.16 2.97
N TYR A 191 -3.48 -11.81 3.35
CA TYR A 191 -3.10 -13.14 2.88
C TYR A 191 -3.91 -14.25 3.56
N PHE A 192 -4.28 -14.06 4.83
CA PHE A 192 -5.28 -14.88 5.51
C PHE A 192 -6.62 -14.82 4.78
N MET A 193 -7.10 -13.62 4.44
CA MET A 193 -8.33 -13.47 3.65
C MET A 193 -8.23 -14.22 2.31
N ALA A 194 -7.12 -14.10 1.59
CA ALA A 194 -6.90 -14.87 0.36
C ALA A 194 -6.88 -16.39 0.63
N GLY A 195 -6.23 -16.84 1.71
CA GLY A 195 -6.21 -18.26 2.11
C GLY A 195 -7.61 -18.78 2.45
N ASN A 196 -8.43 -17.95 3.11
CA ASN A 196 -9.81 -18.29 3.39
C ASN A 196 -10.66 -18.39 2.12
N LEU A 197 -10.46 -17.49 1.14
CA LEU A 197 -11.14 -17.56 -0.16
C LEU A 197 -10.73 -18.80 -0.95
N GLU A 198 -9.46 -19.21 -0.87
CA GLU A 198 -8.98 -20.47 -1.44
C GLU A 198 -9.64 -21.67 -0.77
N PHE A 199 -9.64 -21.71 0.57
CA PHE A 199 -10.31 -22.76 1.35
C PHE A 199 -11.80 -22.90 0.98
N LEU A 200 -12.47 -21.78 0.71
CA LEU A 200 -13.88 -21.73 0.29
C LEU A 200 -14.11 -22.03 -1.21
N GLY A 201 -13.06 -22.41 -1.95
CA GLY A 201 -13.15 -23.03 -3.27
C GLY A 201 -12.72 -22.15 -4.46
N LEU A 202 -12.06 -21.00 -4.25
CA LEU A 202 -11.32 -20.36 -5.36
C LEU A 202 -9.97 -21.04 -5.55
N ASN A 203 -9.47 -21.08 -6.79
CA ASN A 203 -8.07 -21.44 -7.01
C ASN A 203 -7.13 -20.35 -6.46
N LEU A 204 -5.87 -20.70 -6.18
CA LEU A 204 -4.89 -19.79 -5.59
C LEU A 204 -4.75 -18.45 -6.34
N PRO A 205 -4.61 -18.42 -7.69
CA PRO A 205 -4.55 -17.15 -8.41
C PRO A 205 -5.79 -16.29 -8.23
N LEU A 206 -7.00 -16.84 -8.33
CA LEU A 206 -8.23 -16.05 -8.17
C LEU A 206 -8.42 -15.59 -6.72
N ALA A 207 -8.09 -16.44 -5.75
CA ALA A 207 -8.17 -16.12 -4.33
C ALA A 207 -7.32 -14.90 -3.95
N LEU A 208 -6.22 -14.67 -4.68
CA LEU A 208 -5.38 -13.49 -4.50
C LEU A 208 -5.70 -12.35 -5.49
N ASN A 209 -5.88 -12.63 -6.78
CA ASN A 209 -6.14 -11.63 -7.84
C ASN A 209 -7.45 -10.89 -7.62
N LEU A 210 -8.55 -11.59 -7.34
CA LEU A 210 -9.86 -10.97 -7.23
C LEU A 210 -9.92 -9.92 -6.11
N PRO A 211 -9.55 -10.21 -4.84
CA PRO A 211 -9.53 -9.18 -3.82
C PRO A 211 -8.51 -8.07 -4.10
N SER A 212 -7.38 -8.37 -4.76
CA SER A 212 -6.40 -7.33 -5.16
C SER A 212 -7.01 -6.32 -6.13
N ILE A 213 -7.71 -6.82 -7.16
CA ILE A 213 -8.40 -5.98 -8.17
C ILE A 213 -9.51 -5.17 -7.51
N LEU A 214 -10.35 -5.80 -6.69
CA LEU A 214 -11.42 -5.10 -5.97
C LEU A 214 -10.86 -3.99 -5.05
N SER A 215 -9.73 -4.26 -4.39
CA SER A 215 -9.06 -3.30 -3.50
C SER A 215 -8.52 -2.09 -4.26
N ILE A 216 -7.79 -2.29 -5.35
CA ILE A 216 -7.18 -1.18 -6.09
C ILE A 216 -8.21 -0.38 -6.91
N VAL A 217 -9.25 -1.04 -7.41
CA VAL A 217 -10.39 -0.34 -8.04
C VAL A 217 -11.14 0.48 -6.99
N SER A 218 -11.39 -0.07 -5.81
CA SER A 218 -12.02 0.66 -4.71
C SER A 218 -11.20 1.86 -4.28
N PHE A 219 -9.88 1.69 -4.17
CA PHE A 219 -8.95 2.78 -3.90
C PHE A 219 -9.00 3.87 -4.99
N SER A 220 -8.98 3.52 -6.28
CA SER A 220 -9.11 4.49 -7.37
C SER A 220 -10.41 5.29 -7.31
N MET A 221 -11.54 4.64 -7.04
CA MET A 221 -12.84 5.31 -6.90
C MET A 221 -12.84 6.31 -5.73
N LEU A 222 -12.29 5.90 -4.59
CA LEU A 222 -12.20 6.73 -3.39
C LEU A 222 -11.20 7.89 -3.57
N LEU A 223 -10.04 7.64 -4.18
CA LEU A 223 -9.03 8.66 -4.46
C LEU A 223 -9.56 9.73 -5.44
N TYR A 224 -10.25 9.29 -6.50
CA TYR A 224 -10.96 10.20 -7.40
C TYR A 224 -11.97 11.07 -6.63
N SER A 225 -12.78 10.43 -5.78
CA SER A 225 -13.80 11.13 -4.99
C SER A 225 -13.20 12.13 -4.01
N LEU A 226 -12.07 11.79 -3.38
CA LEU A 226 -11.31 12.69 -2.50
C LEU A 226 -10.79 13.89 -3.28
N ALA A 227 -10.14 13.65 -4.42
CA ALA A 227 -9.59 14.71 -5.26
C ALA A 227 -10.69 15.65 -5.76
N VAL A 228 -11.83 15.13 -6.22
CA VAL A 228 -12.98 15.95 -6.62
C VAL A 228 -13.60 16.68 -5.43
N GLY A 229 -13.67 16.04 -4.26
CA GLY A 229 -14.15 16.65 -3.02
C GLY A 229 -13.34 17.87 -2.60
N ILE A 230 -12.00 17.78 -2.66
CA ILE A 230 -11.06 18.86 -2.32
C ILE A 230 -11.08 19.98 -3.37
N THR A 231 -11.02 19.61 -4.66
CA THR A 231 -10.76 20.57 -5.74
C THR A 231 -12.02 21.12 -6.40
N LYS A 232 -13.15 20.42 -6.24
CA LYS A 232 -14.42 20.66 -6.93
C LYS A 232 -14.32 20.52 -8.46
N LYS A 233 -13.41 19.68 -8.96
CA LYS A 233 -13.12 19.52 -10.40
C LYS A 233 -12.92 18.06 -10.79
N HIS A 234 -13.76 17.55 -11.69
CA HIS A 234 -13.60 16.20 -12.26
C HIS A 234 -12.25 15.97 -12.93
N SER A 235 -11.74 16.97 -13.67
CA SER A 235 -10.43 16.85 -14.34
C SER A 235 -9.26 16.78 -13.36
N ALA A 236 -9.35 17.41 -12.18
CA ALA A 236 -8.34 17.23 -11.14
C ALA A 236 -8.40 15.80 -10.56
N GLY A 237 -9.59 15.22 -10.41
CA GLY A 237 -9.73 13.80 -10.05
C GLY A 237 -9.10 12.85 -11.07
N LEU A 238 -9.32 13.08 -12.36
CA LEU A 238 -8.73 12.27 -13.44
C LEU A 238 -7.20 12.43 -13.51
N LEU A 239 -6.68 13.66 -13.40
CA LEU A 239 -5.22 13.90 -13.35
C LEU A 239 -4.58 13.27 -12.11
N THR A 240 -5.28 13.26 -10.97
CA THR A 240 -4.79 12.60 -9.75
C THR A 240 -4.61 11.10 -9.99
N LEU A 241 -5.59 10.44 -10.61
CA LEU A 241 -5.47 9.02 -10.97
C LEU A 241 -4.37 8.77 -12.00
N LEU A 242 -4.20 9.68 -12.95
CA LEU A 242 -3.13 9.60 -13.94
C LEU A 242 -1.75 9.66 -13.27
N PHE A 243 -1.53 10.60 -12.35
CA PHE A 243 -0.26 10.71 -11.60
C PHE A 243 -0.08 9.65 -10.52
N PHE A 244 -1.18 9.02 -10.05
CA PHE A 244 -1.12 7.82 -9.22
C PHE A 244 -0.60 6.62 -10.02
N VAL A 245 -1.11 6.42 -11.24
CA VAL A 245 -0.69 5.31 -12.10
C VAL A 245 0.73 5.53 -12.65
N PHE A 246 1.10 6.77 -12.98
CA PHE A 246 2.37 7.09 -13.60
C PHE A 246 3.19 8.04 -12.71
N ARG A 247 4.23 7.51 -12.08
CA ARG A 247 5.10 8.30 -11.20
C ARG A 247 5.88 9.37 -11.99
N SER A 248 6.10 10.50 -11.33
CA SER A 248 7.08 11.51 -11.75
C SER A 248 8.46 11.18 -11.18
N SER A 249 9.50 11.35 -12.01
CA SER A 249 10.91 11.16 -11.65
C SER A 249 11.79 11.68 -12.79
N PHE A 250 13.04 12.06 -12.50
CA PHE A 250 14.02 12.39 -13.54
C PHE A 250 14.66 11.16 -14.20
N ALA A 251 14.37 9.94 -13.72
CA ALA A 251 14.92 8.69 -14.25
C ALA A 251 14.79 8.55 -15.77
N PHE A 252 13.69 9.01 -16.38
CA PHE A 252 13.54 9.04 -17.83
C PHE A 252 14.66 9.85 -18.52
N PHE A 253 14.99 11.02 -17.99
CA PHE A 253 15.95 11.93 -18.60
C PHE A 253 17.38 11.41 -18.44
N THR A 254 17.73 10.93 -17.25
CA THR A 254 19.03 10.30 -16.99
C THR A 254 19.18 9.03 -17.84
N PHE A 255 18.18 8.16 -17.89
CA PHE A 255 18.18 6.96 -18.74
C PHE A 255 18.31 7.30 -20.24
N SER A 256 17.52 8.27 -20.73
CA SER A 256 17.57 8.68 -22.14
C SER A 256 18.93 9.26 -22.56
N SER A 257 19.66 9.89 -21.62
CA SER A 257 20.97 10.48 -21.88
C SER A 257 22.07 9.46 -22.18
N GLY A 258 21.85 8.18 -21.84
CA GLY A 258 22.77 7.09 -22.15
C GLY A 258 22.78 6.67 -23.63
N PHE A 259 21.80 7.12 -24.43
CA PHE A 259 21.64 6.67 -25.82
C PHE A 259 22.03 7.76 -26.84
N LYS A 260 22.76 7.36 -27.89
CA LYS A 260 23.16 8.26 -28.99
C LYS A 260 22.09 8.41 -30.07
N SER A 261 21.24 7.39 -30.24
CA SER A 261 20.16 7.38 -31.22
C SER A 261 18.82 7.07 -30.56
N ILE A 262 17.76 7.71 -31.05
CA ILE A 262 16.38 7.45 -30.61
C ILE A 262 15.92 6.03 -30.94
N THR A 263 16.46 5.45 -32.03
CA THR A 263 16.17 4.05 -32.41
C THR A 263 16.72 3.06 -31.39
N ASP A 264 17.93 3.32 -30.88
CA ASP A 264 18.55 2.49 -29.85
C ASP A 264 17.82 2.62 -28.51
N PHE A 265 17.39 3.84 -28.16
CA PHE A 265 16.55 4.09 -26.98
C PHE A 265 15.26 3.26 -27.03
N PHE A 266 14.49 3.33 -28.12
CA PHE A 266 13.24 2.58 -28.24
C PHE A 266 13.47 1.06 -28.28
N ARG A 267 14.57 0.60 -28.88
CA ARG A 267 14.98 -0.81 -28.83
C ARG A 267 15.24 -1.26 -27.39
N ALA A 268 15.98 -0.46 -26.63
CA ALA A 268 16.29 -0.75 -25.23
C ALA A 268 15.05 -0.75 -24.34
N VAL A 269 14.13 0.21 -24.52
CA VAL A 269 12.84 0.23 -23.81
C VAL A 269 12.01 -1.01 -24.14
N ARG A 270 11.91 -1.40 -25.41
CA ARG A 270 11.11 -2.55 -25.86
C ARG A 270 11.62 -3.88 -25.30
N SER A 271 12.93 -4.00 -25.09
CA SER A 271 13.58 -5.24 -24.66
C SER A 271 14.08 -5.21 -23.21
N ASN A 272 13.71 -4.20 -22.42
CA ASN A 272 14.19 -3.99 -21.04
C ASN A 272 15.74 -4.03 -20.92
N LEU A 273 16.43 -3.29 -21.80
CA LEU A 273 17.87 -3.14 -21.77
C LEU A 273 18.31 -1.78 -21.25
N ASP A 274 19.52 -1.72 -20.69
CA ASP A 274 20.22 -0.48 -20.41
C ASP A 274 21.01 0.04 -21.64
N ALA A 275 21.71 1.16 -21.48
CA ALA A 275 22.50 1.76 -22.55
C ALA A 275 23.72 0.92 -22.97
N SER A 276 24.16 -0.04 -22.14
CA SER A 276 25.23 -0.99 -22.46
C SER A 276 24.73 -2.25 -23.16
N GLY A 277 23.41 -2.41 -23.32
CA GLY A 277 22.78 -3.59 -23.89
C GLY A 277 22.57 -4.73 -22.89
N LYS A 278 22.73 -4.49 -21.58
CA LYS A 278 22.46 -5.48 -20.53
C LYS A 278 21.02 -5.41 -20.08
N SER A 279 20.47 -6.56 -19.64
CA SER A 279 19.13 -6.65 -19.07
C SER A 279 19.00 -5.79 -17.81
N ARG A 280 17.86 -5.13 -17.67
CA ARG A 280 17.48 -4.35 -16.48
C ARG A 280 16.06 -4.65 -16.07
N GLU A 281 15.75 -4.36 -14.81
CA GLU A 281 14.37 -4.16 -14.36
C GLU A 281 13.95 -2.72 -14.68
N HIS A 282 13.87 -1.82 -13.70
CA HIS A 282 13.43 -0.43 -13.88
C HIS A 282 14.55 0.56 -14.18
N ILE A 283 14.21 1.74 -14.72
CA ILE A 283 15.17 2.77 -15.19
C ILE A 283 15.72 3.70 -14.10
N GLY A 284 15.36 3.46 -12.84
CA GLY A 284 15.71 4.33 -11.73
C GLY A 284 17.18 4.26 -11.33
N ASN A 285 17.74 5.40 -10.91
CA ASN A 285 19.15 5.52 -10.51
C ASN A 285 19.35 5.66 -9.00
N THR A 286 18.30 6.01 -8.26
CA THR A 286 18.38 6.05 -6.80
C THR A 286 18.47 4.63 -6.22
N LEU A 287 19.00 4.50 -5.01
CA LEU A 287 19.20 3.19 -4.38
C LEU A 287 17.88 2.39 -4.36
N ASN A 288 17.93 1.17 -4.88
CA ASN A 288 16.81 0.23 -5.02
C ASN A 288 15.64 0.72 -5.91
N GLU A 289 15.79 1.83 -6.64
CA GLU A 289 14.77 2.29 -7.59
C GLU A 289 14.60 1.33 -8.76
N SER A 290 15.69 0.67 -9.18
CA SER A 290 15.71 -0.36 -10.22
C SER A 290 14.87 -1.58 -9.87
N TRP A 291 14.63 -1.85 -8.58
CA TRP A 291 13.73 -2.92 -8.11
C TRP A 291 12.25 -2.59 -8.37
N GLY A 292 11.93 -1.38 -8.84
CA GLY A 292 10.57 -0.92 -9.06
C GLY A 292 9.83 -0.51 -7.79
N LEU A 293 10.55 -0.12 -6.72
CA LEU A 293 10.00 0.34 -5.43
C LEU A 293 9.01 1.52 -5.52
N TRP A 294 8.94 2.18 -6.66
CA TRP A 294 8.10 3.36 -6.92
C TRP A 294 7.18 3.18 -8.12
N ALA A 295 7.41 2.10 -8.89
CA ALA A 295 6.69 1.81 -10.11
C ALA A 295 5.33 1.16 -9.80
N GLN A 296 4.53 0.96 -10.83
CA GLN A 296 3.25 0.25 -10.74
C GLN A 296 3.43 -1.17 -10.17
N LYS A 297 4.63 -1.75 -10.32
CA LYS A 297 5.07 -3.03 -9.75
C LYS A 297 4.72 -3.17 -8.27
N VAL A 298 4.83 -2.10 -7.47
CA VAL A 298 4.53 -2.13 -6.02
C VAL A 298 3.12 -2.63 -5.72
N TYR A 299 2.14 -2.27 -6.55
CA TYR A 299 0.76 -2.70 -6.35
C TYR A 299 0.51 -4.15 -6.80
N ILE A 300 1.43 -4.71 -7.58
CA ILE A 300 1.37 -6.08 -8.11
C ILE A 300 2.01 -7.06 -7.14
N ASN A 301 3.18 -6.71 -6.58
CA ASN A 301 3.85 -7.55 -5.59
C ASN A 301 3.29 -7.35 -4.18
N GLN A 302 2.97 -6.11 -3.76
CA GLN A 302 2.38 -5.81 -2.45
C GLN A 302 0.88 -5.57 -2.52
N ARG A 303 0.15 -6.64 -2.84
CA ARG A 303 -1.30 -6.62 -3.14
C ARG A 303 -2.19 -6.06 -2.03
N HIS A 304 -1.74 -6.15 -0.79
CA HIS A 304 -2.43 -5.63 0.38
C HIS A 304 -2.32 -4.10 0.53
N LEU A 305 -1.41 -3.43 -0.18
CA LEU A 305 -1.14 -1.99 -0.04
C LEU A 305 -2.34 -1.14 -0.48
N ALA A 306 -2.93 -1.44 -1.63
CA ALA A 306 -4.06 -0.68 -2.17
C ALA A 306 -5.31 -0.78 -1.27
N PHE A 307 -5.53 -1.94 -0.64
CA PHE A 307 -6.58 -2.13 0.36
C PHE A 307 -6.40 -1.17 1.53
N ALA A 308 -5.17 -1.11 2.07
CA ALA A 308 -4.83 -0.23 3.18
C ALA A 308 -5.00 1.25 2.81
N PHE A 309 -4.54 1.66 1.63
CA PHE A 309 -4.74 3.03 1.16
C PHE A 309 -6.23 3.37 0.98
N GLY A 310 -7.05 2.44 0.50
CA GLY A 310 -8.51 2.62 0.44
C GLY A 310 -9.12 2.94 1.82
N ILE A 311 -8.76 2.18 2.86
CA ILE A 311 -9.19 2.45 4.24
C ILE A 311 -8.71 3.82 4.74
N ILE A 312 -7.48 4.22 4.39
CA ILE A 312 -6.95 5.55 4.74
C ILE A 312 -7.76 6.67 4.08
N ILE A 313 -8.16 6.51 2.81
CA ILE A 313 -9.03 7.51 2.15
C ILE A 313 -10.39 7.60 2.86
N ILE A 314 -10.97 6.48 3.32
CA ILE A 314 -12.20 6.50 4.13
C ILE A 314 -11.97 7.27 5.45
N ALA A 315 -10.85 7.04 6.13
CA ALA A 315 -10.50 7.80 7.33
C ALA A 315 -10.34 9.31 7.03
N LEU A 316 -9.75 9.66 5.88
CA LEU A 316 -9.66 11.05 5.44
C LEU A 316 -11.03 11.67 5.13
N PHE A 317 -12.00 10.92 4.60
CA PHE A 317 -13.37 11.43 4.45
C PHE A 317 -14.02 11.85 5.77
N LEU A 318 -13.65 11.20 6.87
CA LEU A 318 -14.15 11.51 8.20
C LEU A 318 -13.38 12.66 8.87
N MET A 319 -12.05 12.71 8.69
CA MET A 319 -11.17 13.63 9.42
C MET A 319 -10.81 14.92 8.65
N LEU A 320 -10.78 14.88 7.32
CA LEU A 320 -10.42 16.04 6.49
C LEU A 320 -11.42 17.22 6.61
N PRO A 321 -12.74 17.00 6.71
CA PRO A 321 -13.68 18.09 6.90
C PRO A 321 -13.40 18.91 8.17
N VAL A 322 -12.99 18.27 9.28
CA VAL A 322 -12.60 18.94 10.55
C VAL A 322 -11.47 19.94 10.32
N PHE A 323 -10.46 19.51 9.56
CA PHE A 323 -9.32 20.34 9.20
C PHE A 323 -9.75 21.51 8.32
N ILE A 324 -10.57 21.27 7.29
CA ILE A 324 -11.03 22.33 6.38
C ILE A 324 -11.93 23.35 7.09
N GLU A 325 -12.89 22.89 7.91
CA GLU A 325 -13.79 23.72 8.71
C GLU A 325 -13.02 24.67 9.64
N THR A 326 -11.88 24.23 10.20
CA THR A 326 -11.02 25.08 11.02
C THR A 326 -10.65 26.37 10.28
N TYR A 327 -10.20 26.25 9.04
CA TYR A 327 -9.74 27.40 8.26
C TYR A 327 -10.88 28.27 7.78
N GLU A 328 -12.01 27.65 7.40
CA GLU A 328 -13.20 28.40 7.02
C GLU A 328 -13.71 29.23 8.20
N LYS A 329 -13.83 28.63 9.41
CA LYS A 329 -14.23 29.35 10.64
C LYS A 329 -13.26 30.48 10.99
N ILE A 330 -11.94 30.27 10.91
CA ILE A 330 -10.94 31.33 11.21
C ILE A 330 -11.06 32.47 10.20
N ARG A 331 -11.17 32.17 8.90
CA ARG A 331 -11.34 33.17 7.84
C ARG A 331 -12.62 33.99 8.02
N ASP A 332 -13.73 33.32 8.33
CA ASP A 332 -15.04 33.98 8.47
C ASP A 332 -15.12 34.85 9.74
N SER A 333 -14.34 34.53 10.78
CA SER A 333 -14.19 35.39 11.96
C SER A 333 -13.45 36.70 11.64
N GLU A 334 -12.52 36.68 10.67
CA GLU A 334 -11.80 37.88 10.26
C GLU A 334 -12.66 38.82 9.41
N THR A 335 -13.50 38.29 8.52
CA THR A 335 -14.44 39.11 7.71
C THR A 335 -15.50 39.78 8.59
N LYS A 336 -15.95 39.14 9.67
CA LYS A 336 -16.89 39.75 10.62
C LYS A 336 -16.25 40.85 11.49
N ASN A 337 -14.99 40.68 11.90
CA ASN A 337 -14.28 41.66 12.73
C ASN A 337 -13.74 42.88 11.94
N ALA A 338 -13.70 42.82 10.61
CA ALA A 338 -13.17 43.90 9.77
C ALA A 338 -14.13 45.11 9.59
N GLY A 339 -15.36 45.07 10.09
CA GLY A 339 -16.28 46.22 10.10
C GLY A 339 -16.87 46.60 8.73
N LYS A 340 -18.04 47.25 8.76
CA LYS A 340 -18.93 47.61 7.64
C LYS A 340 -18.40 48.63 6.62
N ASN A 341 -17.16 49.08 6.70
CA ASN A 341 -16.59 50.05 5.75
C ASN A 341 -15.17 49.61 5.38
N VAL A 342 -15.00 48.95 4.24
CA VAL A 342 -13.86 49.01 3.30
C VAL A 342 -14.17 48.03 2.15
N ASP A 343 -13.91 48.49 0.93
CA ASP A 343 -14.11 47.82 -0.36
C ASP A 343 -13.86 46.30 -0.39
N SER A 344 -14.64 45.66 -1.26
CA SER A 344 -14.77 44.22 -1.54
C SER A 344 -13.48 43.54 -2.05
N GLY A 345 -12.48 43.41 -1.19
CA GLY A 345 -11.29 42.58 -1.42
C GLY A 345 -11.09 41.59 -0.28
N LYS A 346 -11.13 40.29 -0.57
CA LYS A 346 -10.78 39.21 0.38
C LYS A 346 -9.37 39.46 0.93
N LYS A 347 -9.21 39.96 2.16
CA LYS A 347 -7.89 40.12 2.77
C LYS A 347 -7.28 38.75 3.10
N PRO A 348 -5.96 38.55 2.88
CA PRO A 348 -5.29 37.31 3.21
C PRO A 348 -5.13 37.12 4.73
N LEU A 349 -5.42 35.91 5.20
CA LEU A 349 -5.31 35.47 6.59
C LEU A 349 -3.86 35.61 7.09
N TYR A 350 -3.63 36.32 8.20
CA TYR A 350 -2.29 36.55 8.77
C TYR A 350 -1.77 35.34 9.56
N PHE A 351 -0.58 34.82 9.22
CA PHE A 351 0.02 33.62 9.84
C PHE A 351 0.12 33.67 11.38
N PRO A 352 0.52 34.78 12.04
CA PRO A 352 0.54 34.85 13.51
C PRO A 352 -0.85 34.72 14.16
N LYS A 353 -1.90 35.22 13.49
CA LYS A 353 -3.28 35.09 13.97
C LYS A 353 -3.85 33.70 13.75
N LEU A 354 -3.44 33.03 12.66
CA LEU A 354 -3.73 31.62 12.43
C LEU A 354 -3.14 30.76 13.57
N VAL A 355 -1.88 31.01 13.95
CA VAL A 355 -1.22 30.32 15.08
C VAL A 355 -1.96 30.57 16.39
N ASN A 356 -2.29 31.83 16.71
CA ASN A 356 -3.05 32.14 17.93
C ASN A 356 -4.43 31.48 17.96
N GLY A 357 -5.15 31.49 16.85
CA GLY A 357 -6.47 30.86 16.73
C GLY A 357 -6.44 29.33 16.82
N ILE A 358 -5.34 28.68 16.44
CA ILE A 358 -5.20 27.22 16.43
C ILE A 358 -4.68 26.67 17.76
N PHE A 359 -3.74 27.35 18.43
CA PHE A 359 -3.03 26.78 19.58
C PHE A 359 -3.51 27.28 20.94
N PHE A 360 -3.95 28.54 21.04
CA PHE A 360 -4.14 29.20 22.34
C PHE A 360 -5.61 29.51 22.70
N THR A 361 -6.58 28.98 21.94
CA THR A 361 -8.01 29.14 22.23
C THR A 361 -8.60 27.90 22.88
N ALA A 362 -9.45 28.05 23.90
CA ALA A 362 -10.14 26.94 24.54
C ALA A 362 -11.02 26.15 23.54
N ASP A 363 -11.62 26.84 22.57
CA ASP A 363 -12.40 26.26 21.49
C ASP A 363 -11.57 25.31 20.59
N ALA A 364 -10.24 25.48 20.51
CA ALA A 364 -9.39 24.59 19.73
C ALA A 364 -9.31 23.17 20.30
N TRP A 365 -9.70 22.97 21.56
CA TRP A 365 -9.63 21.68 22.26
C TRP A 365 -11.01 21.04 22.46
N LYS A 366 -12.10 21.75 22.19
CA LYS A 366 -13.47 21.24 22.37
C LYS A 366 -13.84 20.29 21.21
N PRO A 367 -14.16 19.01 21.48
CA PRO A 367 -14.68 18.11 20.45
C PRO A 367 -16.12 18.49 20.10
N GLU A 368 -16.46 18.48 18.81
CA GLU A 368 -17.84 18.71 18.34
C GLU A 368 -18.52 17.38 18.03
N TYR A 369 -17.81 16.43 17.41
CA TYR A 369 -18.33 15.13 16.99
C TYR A 369 -17.32 14.02 17.23
N THR A 370 -17.52 13.23 18.29
CA THR A 370 -16.61 12.14 18.67
C THR A 370 -16.77 10.87 17.83
N ALA A 371 -17.98 10.60 17.32
CA ALA A 371 -18.26 9.34 16.63
C ALA A 371 -17.46 9.12 15.33
N PRO A 372 -17.34 10.10 14.40
CA PRO A 372 -16.47 9.94 13.21
C PRO A 372 -15.02 9.64 13.56
N CYS A 373 -14.51 10.21 14.66
CA CYS A 373 -13.14 10.01 15.13
C CYS A 373 -12.93 8.58 15.65
N LEU A 374 -13.89 8.06 16.42
CA LEU A 374 -13.86 6.68 16.89
C LEU A 374 -13.96 5.69 15.72
N ILE A 375 -14.80 5.98 14.71
CA ILE A 375 -14.90 5.16 13.50
C ILE A 375 -13.58 5.15 12.73
N ALA A 376 -12.99 6.33 12.47
CA ALA A 376 -11.69 6.43 11.81
C ALA A 376 -10.59 5.71 12.61
N GLY A 377 -10.58 5.88 13.93
CA GLY A 377 -9.62 5.27 14.84
C GLY A 377 -9.71 3.74 14.85
N ALA A 378 -10.94 3.20 14.82
CA ALA A 378 -11.20 1.76 14.73
C ALA A 378 -10.78 1.18 13.38
N LEU A 379 -11.12 1.84 12.26
CA LEU A 379 -10.73 1.42 10.92
C LEU A 379 -9.21 1.35 10.76
N LEU A 380 -8.51 2.40 11.18
CA LEU A 380 -7.03 2.44 11.13
C LEU A 380 -6.40 1.46 12.13
N GLY A 381 -7.00 1.29 13.31
CA GLY A 381 -6.52 0.33 14.31
C GLY A 381 -6.58 -1.11 13.82
N LEU A 382 -7.71 -1.53 13.22
CA LEU A 382 -7.88 -2.85 12.63
C LEU A 382 -7.00 -3.10 11.40
N LEU A 383 -6.40 -2.05 10.82
CA LEU A 383 -5.55 -2.14 9.63
C LEU A 383 -4.09 -2.50 9.96
N ALA A 384 -3.68 -2.50 11.23
CA ALA A 384 -2.28 -2.68 11.65
C ALA A 384 -1.63 -3.97 11.10
N PHE A 385 -2.33 -5.10 11.13
CA PHE A 385 -1.85 -6.39 10.57
C PHE A 385 -2.28 -6.65 9.13
N TRP A 386 -2.93 -5.67 8.48
CA TRP A 386 -3.12 -5.64 7.03
C TRP A 386 -1.96 -4.90 6.35
N ASN A 387 -1.57 -3.75 6.90
CA ASN A 387 -0.37 -3.02 6.52
C ASN A 387 -0.01 -1.97 7.60
N GLY A 388 0.89 -2.33 8.53
CA GLY A 388 1.29 -1.43 9.63
C GLY A 388 2.00 -0.16 9.16
N ALA A 389 2.78 -0.24 8.07
CA ALA A 389 3.46 0.91 7.49
C ALA A 389 2.45 1.97 6.95
N ALA A 390 1.38 1.53 6.29
CA ALA A 390 0.32 2.43 5.84
C ALA A 390 -0.39 3.11 7.03
N VAL A 391 -0.60 2.40 8.15
CA VAL A 391 -1.15 2.98 9.38
C VAL A 391 -0.23 4.06 9.95
N ILE A 392 1.08 3.82 10.01
CA ILE A 392 2.06 4.82 10.46
C ILE A 392 2.01 6.08 9.59
N ALA A 393 1.96 5.92 8.26
CA ALA A 393 1.84 7.05 7.33
C ALA A 393 0.52 7.81 7.49
N ALA A 394 -0.60 7.11 7.75
CA ALA A 394 -1.88 7.75 8.03
C ALA A 394 -1.84 8.57 9.32
N ILE A 395 -1.27 8.02 10.39
CA ILE A 395 -1.12 8.72 11.67
C ILE A 395 -0.24 9.97 11.50
N SER A 396 0.81 9.95 10.68
CA SER A 396 1.63 11.15 10.45
C SER A 396 0.84 12.28 9.77
N VAL A 397 0.00 11.93 8.78
CA VAL A 397 -0.92 12.88 8.13
C VAL A 397 -1.89 13.46 9.16
N LEU A 398 -2.55 12.60 9.94
CA LEU A 398 -3.49 13.01 10.97
C LEU A 398 -2.84 13.86 12.08
N PHE A 399 -1.58 13.58 12.43
CA PHE A 399 -0.83 14.35 13.42
C PHE A 399 -0.59 15.79 12.96
N VAL A 400 -0.15 15.99 11.71
CA VAL A 400 0.04 17.35 11.17
C VAL A 400 -1.30 18.06 10.98
N MET A 401 -2.35 17.34 10.58
CA MET A 401 -3.71 17.90 10.58
C MET A 401 -4.12 18.35 11.98
N ALA A 402 -3.89 17.54 13.01
CA ALA A 402 -4.18 17.89 14.40
C ALA A 402 -3.42 19.13 14.86
N ALA A 403 -2.13 19.22 14.54
CA ALA A 403 -1.29 20.38 14.86
C ALA A 403 -1.88 21.66 14.26
N LEU A 404 -2.42 21.57 13.04
CA LEU A 404 -2.90 22.72 12.27
C LEU A 404 -4.44 22.93 12.32
N SER A 405 -5.19 22.12 13.09
CA SER A 405 -6.66 22.24 13.22
C SER A 405 -7.10 22.77 14.59
N LYS A 406 -8.29 23.38 14.63
CA LYS A 406 -9.15 23.39 15.82
C LYS A 406 -9.75 21.97 15.94
N HIS A 407 -10.17 21.56 17.13
CA HIS A 407 -10.62 20.18 17.45
C HIS A 407 -9.47 19.16 17.61
N LYS A 408 -8.38 19.55 18.27
CA LYS A 408 -7.21 18.67 18.50
C LYS A 408 -7.57 17.35 19.20
N LEU A 409 -8.55 17.39 20.11
CA LEU A 409 -9.00 16.21 20.85
C LEU A 409 -9.63 15.14 19.93
N GLU A 410 -10.30 15.54 18.85
CA GLU A 410 -10.88 14.61 17.87
C GLU A 410 -9.78 13.78 17.18
N PHE A 411 -8.70 14.44 16.74
CA PHE A 411 -7.54 13.75 16.16
C PHE A 411 -6.80 12.90 17.19
N LEU A 412 -6.68 13.38 18.43
CA LEU A 412 -6.06 12.63 19.52
C LEU A 412 -6.84 11.35 19.83
N LEU A 413 -8.18 11.40 19.88
CA LEU A 413 -9.03 10.22 20.09
C LEU A 413 -8.85 9.19 18.97
N THR A 414 -8.82 9.64 17.71
CA THR A 414 -8.51 8.77 16.56
C THR A 414 -7.16 8.08 16.75
N ALA A 415 -6.10 8.85 17.04
CA ALA A 415 -4.74 8.33 17.19
C ALA A 415 -4.61 7.37 18.38
N VAL A 416 -5.19 7.70 19.54
CA VAL A 416 -5.16 6.86 20.75
C VAL A 416 -5.88 5.54 20.51
N LEU A 417 -7.07 5.56 19.90
CA LEU A 417 -7.80 4.34 19.60
C LEU A 417 -7.04 3.46 18.59
N THR A 418 -6.51 4.05 17.52
CA THR A 418 -5.66 3.33 16.56
C THR A 418 -4.45 2.71 17.24
N PHE A 419 -3.77 3.45 18.12
CA PHE A 419 -2.61 2.96 18.86
C PHE A 419 -2.98 1.78 19.78
N ILE A 420 -4.05 1.92 20.59
CA ILE A 420 -4.50 0.86 21.50
C ILE A 420 -4.78 -0.43 20.73
N LEU A 421 -5.55 -0.35 19.65
CA LEU A 421 -5.89 -1.52 18.83
C LEU A 421 -4.66 -2.13 18.15
N SER A 422 -3.72 -1.31 17.69
CA SER A 422 -2.47 -1.79 17.08
C SER A 422 -1.58 -2.49 18.10
N VAL A 423 -1.45 -1.93 19.31
CA VAL A 423 -0.66 -2.54 20.40
C VAL A 423 -1.27 -3.85 20.87
N ILE A 424 -2.59 -3.94 20.97
CA ILE A 424 -3.28 -5.21 21.30
C ILE A 424 -2.92 -6.27 20.26
N GLN A 425 -3.04 -5.97 18.96
CA GLN A 425 -2.68 -6.91 17.91
C GLN A 425 -1.19 -7.28 17.96
N SER A 426 -0.28 -6.32 18.14
CA SER A 426 1.15 -6.61 18.24
C SER A 426 1.48 -7.52 19.43
N LYS A 427 0.84 -7.33 20.59
CA LYS A 427 1.03 -8.21 21.74
C LYS A 427 0.55 -9.64 21.49
N VAL A 428 -0.49 -9.81 20.68
CA VAL A 428 -1.03 -11.14 20.32
C VAL A 428 -0.13 -11.87 19.33
N PHE A 429 0.40 -11.17 18.32
CA PHE A 429 1.08 -11.83 17.20
C PHE A 429 2.61 -11.80 17.24
N VAL A 430 3.23 -10.74 17.77
CA VAL A 430 4.69 -10.51 17.61
C VAL A 430 5.50 -11.15 18.75
N GLY A 431 4.86 -11.50 19.87
CA GLY A 431 5.52 -12.05 21.06
C GLY A 431 6.14 -10.98 21.98
N ARG A 432 6.77 -11.43 23.08
CA ARG A 432 7.45 -10.54 24.06
C ARG A 432 8.91 -10.31 23.64
N GLY A 433 9.36 -9.05 23.62
CA GLY A 433 10.78 -8.70 23.51
C GLY A 433 11.27 -8.18 22.14
N THR A 434 10.49 -8.32 21.07
CA THR A 434 10.82 -7.77 19.74
C THR A 434 9.67 -6.91 19.24
N GLY A 435 9.89 -5.60 19.10
CA GLY A 435 8.86 -4.71 18.55
C GLY A 435 8.70 -4.89 17.04
N ALA A 436 7.47 -4.99 16.54
CA ALA A 436 7.18 -4.81 15.11
C ALA A 436 7.59 -3.41 14.61
N VAL A 437 7.77 -2.47 15.55
CA VAL A 437 8.28 -1.12 15.34
C VAL A 437 9.69 -1.04 15.94
N SER A 438 10.66 -0.60 15.15
CA SER A 438 12.04 -0.34 15.54
C SER A 438 12.37 1.10 15.20
N ILE A 439 12.32 1.99 16.20
CA ILE A 439 12.56 3.42 16.00
C ILE A 439 14.06 3.67 16.04
N LYS A 440 14.64 4.06 14.90
CA LYS A 440 16.04 4.49 14.78
C LYS A 440 16.10 5.81 14.03
N TYR A 441 16.86 6.77 14.54
CA TYR A 441 17.17 7.98 13.78
C TYR A 441 18.11 7.59 12.63
N LYS A 442 17.64 7.80 11.39
CA LYS A 442 18.38 7.46 10.17
C LYS A 442 18.00 8.46 9.08
N PRO A 443 18.59 9.67 9.10
CA PRO A 443 18.23 10.72 8.19
C PRO A 443 18.59 10.35 6.74
N GLY A 444 17.83 10.90 5.80
CA GLY A 444 18.08 10.71 4.37
C GLY A 444 17.50 9.45 3.75
N PHE A 445 16.80 8.61 4.52
CA PHE A 445 16.18 7.38 4.01
C PHE A 445 17.21 6.47 3.29
N LEU A 446 17.11 6.31 1.97
CA LEU A 446 18.03 5.51 1.15
C LEU A 446 19.13 6.35 0.47
N SER A 447 19.27 7.64 0.82
CA SER A 447 20.35 8.49 0.29
C SER A 447 21.74 8.08 0.77
N GLY A 448 21.83 7.36 1.89
CA GLY A 448 23.10 7.02 2.54
C GLY A 448 23.86 8.23 3.11
N SER A 449 23.21 9.39 3.25
CA SER A 449 23.85 10.63 3.69
C SER A 449 22.91 11.51 4.52
N ASP A 450 23.48 12.12 5.55
CA ASP A 450 22.82 13.11 6.41
C ASP A 450 22.88 14.52 5.80
N ASN A 451 23.59 14.70 4.68
CA ASN A 451 23.74 15.99 4.01
C ASN A 451 22.44 16.38 3.29
N ILE A 452 21.86 17.52 3.66
CA ILE A 452 20.59 18.00 3.11
C ILE A 452 20.59 18.16 1.58
N PHE A 453 21.72 18.53 0.96
CA PHE A 453 21.82 18.63 -0.50
C PHE A 453 21.77 17.26 -1.18
N VAL A 454 22.43 16.25 -0.59
CA VAL A 454 22.40 14.87 -1.10
C VAL A 454 20.99 14.28 -0.93
N ILE A 455 20.37 14.47 0.23
CA ILE A 455 18.98 14.07 0.49
C ILE A 455 18.02 14.75 -0.49
N SER A 456 18.18 16.06 -0.70
CA SER A 456 17.33 16.80 -1.62
C SER A 456 17.51 16.31 -3.05
N SER A 457 18.75 16.04 -3.48
CA SER A 457 19.04 15.49 -4.81
C SER A 457 18.45 14.08 -4.98
N PHE A 458 18.46 13.25 -3.94
CA PHE A 458 17.80 11.95 -3.96
C PHE A 458 16.30 12.12 -4.20
N TYR A 459 15.65 13.01 -3.45
CA TYR A 459 14.21 13.25 -3.59
C TYR A 459 13.83 13.94 -4.89
N THR A 460 14.65 14.83 -5.44
CA THR A 460 14.35 15.43 -6.74
C THR A 460 14.49 14.40 -7.85
N GLU A 461 15.54 13.56 -7.87
CA GLU A 461 15.64 12.44 -8.83
C GLU A 461 14.40 11.53 -8.72
N LEU A 462 14.00 11.20 -7.50
CA LEU A 462 12.88 10.30 -7.21
C LEU A 462 11.51 10.89 -7.57
N LEU A 463 11.26 12.16 -7.25
CA LEU A 463 9.95 12.81 -7.36
C LEU A 463 9.80 13.64 -8.64
N GLY A 464 10.87 13.81 -9.41
CA GLY A 464 10.88 14.54 -10.66
C GLY A 464 10.56 16.02 -10.46
N ILE A 465 9.69 16.56 -11.30
CA ILE A 465 9.30 17.96 -11.23
C ILE A 465 8.23 18.26 -10.17
N LEU A 466 7.70 17.24 -9.49
CA LEU A 466 6.63 17.39 -8.49
C LEU A 466 6.95 18.47 -7.43
N PRO A 467 8.13 18.48 -6.77
CA PRO A 467 8.45 19.50 -5.79
C PRO A 467 8.49 20.92 -6.38
N PHE A 468 9.00 21.06 -7.61
CA PHE A 468 9.08 22.35 -8.29
C PHE A 468 7.70 22.86 -8.71
N VAL A 469 6.80 21.98 -9.14
CA VAL A 469 5.41 22.35 -9.45
C VAL A 469 4.66 22.79 -8.18
N LEU A 470 4.87 22.12 -7.05
CA LEU A 470 4.32 22.53 -5.75
C LEU A 470 4.88 23.89 -5.29
N LEU A 471 6.19 24.12 -5.44
CA LEU A 471 6.79 25.42 -5.14
C LEU A 471 6.26 26.52 -6.07
N ALA A 472 6.09 26.24 -7.36
CA ALA A 472 5.50 27.15 -8.34
C ALA A 472 4.02 27.46 -8.05
N ALA A 473 3.31 26.54 -7.39
CA ALA A 473 1.96 26.80 -6.90
C ALA A 473 1.95 27.72 -5.67
N PHE A 474 2.93 27.56 -4.77
CA PHE A 474 2.95 28.22 -3.46
C PHE A 474 3.60 29.62 -3.49
N LEU A 475 4.82 29.72 -4.01
CA LEU A 475 5.65 30.94 -3.93
C LEU A 475 5.01 32.18 -4.59
N PRO A 476 4.25 32.07 -5.70
CA PRO A 476 3.57 33.23 -6.27
C PRO A 476 2.56 33.91 -5.33
N SER A 477 1.96 33.17 -4.38
CA SER A 477 1.07 33.76 -3.38
C SER A 477 1.81 34.71 -2.43
N ILE A 478 3.08 34.41 -2.12
CA ILE A 478 3.98 35.27 -1.35
C ILE A 478 4.47 36.42 -2.22
N ALA A 479 4.85 36.11 -3.47
CA ALA A 479 5.39 37.07 -4.43
C ALA A 479 4.45 38.26 -4.68
N ARG A 480 3.13 38.05 -4.58
CA ARG A 480 2.10 39.07 -4.80
C ARG A 480 1.96 40.08 -3.67
N LYS A 481 2.52 39.84 -2.48
CA LYS A 481 2.33 40.73 -1.32
C LYS A 481 2.97 42.10 -1.51
N ASN A 482 4.18 42.15 -2.05
CA ASN A 482 4.91 43.37 -2.43
C ASN A 482 6.09 43.02 -3.35
N LYS A 483 6.71 44.04 -3.96
CA LYS A 483 7.84 43.86 -4.91
C LYS A 483 9.03 43.10 -4.31
N VAL A 484 9.37 43.38 -3.05
CA VAL A 484 10.50 42.73 -2.34
C VAL A 484 10.22 41.25 -2.12
N ALA A 485 9.02 40.91 -1.63
CA ALA A 485 8.55 39.53 -1.50
C ALA A 485 8.50 38.82 -2.85
N GLY A 486 8.13 39.52 -3.93
CA GLY A 486 8.20 39.04 -5.31
C GLY A 486 9.60 38.67 -5.74
N PHE A 487 10.58 39.53 -5.47
CA PHE A 487 11.99 39.26 -5.75
C PHE A 487 12.51 38.07 -4.94
N ILE A 488 12.26 38.05 -3.63
CA ILE A 488 12.70 36.96 -2.73
C ILE A 488 12.10 35.61 -3.16
N ALA A 489 10.79 35.57 -3.43
CA ALA A 489 10.11 34.33 -3.86
C ALA A 489 10.64 33.82 -5.21
N SER A 490 10.91 34.72 -6.16
CA SER A 490 11.43 34.36 -7.48
C SER A 490 12.88 33.88 -7.39
N PHE A 491 13.71 34.55 -6.59
CA PHE A 491 15.07 34.13 -6.31
C PHE A 491 15.08 32.76 -5.62
N ALA A 492 14.28 32.57 -4.56
CA ALA A 492 14.16 31.29 -3.87
C ALA A 492 13.72 30.15 -4.81
N PHE A 493 12.74 30.40 -5.70
CA PHE A 493 12.32 29.42 -6.69
C PHE A 493 13.45 29.03 -7.64
N LEU A 494 14.12 30.03 -8.25
CA LEU A 494 15.20 29.80 -9.20
C LEU A 494 16.41 29.12 -8.55
N THR A 495 16.81 29.56 -7.36
CA THR A 495 17.91 28.93 -6.60
C THR A 495 17.58 27.49 -6.26
N THR A 496 16.36 27.20 -5.80
CA THR A 496 15.93 25.83 -5.49
C THR A 496 15.92 24.95 -6.74
N LEU A 497 15.40 25.47 -7.85
CA LEU A 497 15.38 24.77 -9.13
C LEU A 497 16.79 24.48 -9.64
N VAL A 498 17.73 25.42 -9.55
CA VAL A 498 19.10 25.23 -10.03
C VAL A 498 19.91 24.29 -9.15
N LEU A 499 19.80 24.44 -7.81
CA LEU A 499 20.58 23.68 -6.83
C LEU A 499 20.10 22.25 -6.66
N LEU A 500 18.78 22.02 -6.70
CA LEU A 500 18.21 20.71 -6.41
C LEU A 500 17.92 19.88 -7.66
N MET A 501 18.03 20.45 -8.86
CA MET A 501 17.81 19.66 -10.08
C MET A 501 18.97 18.69 -10.28
N PRO A 502 18.68 17.38 -10.50
CA PRO A 502 19.70 16.35 -10.58
C PRO A 502 20.57 16.52 -11.83
N SER A 503 21.66 15.76 -11.86
CA SER A 503 22.59 15.72 -13.00
C SER A 503 21.94 15.04 -14.20
N ILE A 504 21.27 15.83 -15.04
CA ILE A 504 20.72 15.43 -16.33
C ILE A 504 21.46 16.15 -17.47
N SER A 505 21.34 15.63 -18.68
CA SER A 505 21.96 16.26 -19.86
C SER A 505 21.53 17.72 -20.01
N ILE A 506 22.41 18.56 -20.56
CA ILE A 506 22.18 20.01 -20.61
C ILE A 506 20.91 20.38 -21.38
N GLY A 507 20.55 19.62 -22.41
CA GLY A 507 19.31 19.81 -23.15
C GLY A 507 18.08 19.58 -22.26
N TRP A 508 18.03 18.45 -21.54
CA TRP A 508 16.92 18.16 -20.62
C TRP A 508 16.86 19.13 -19.44
N ARG A 509 18.02 19.53 -18.92
CA ARG A 509 18.17 20.59 -17.90
C ARG A 509 17.50 21.89 -18.34
N ILE A 510 17.77 22.34 -19.57
CA ILE A 510 17.18 23.56 -20.12
C ILE A 510 15.68 23.41 -20.31
N ILE A 511 15.21 22.31 -20.91
CA ILE A 511 13.79 22.08 -21.21
C ILE A 511 12.95 22.04 -19.92
N THR A 512 13.37 21.23 -18.95
CA THR A 512 12.64 21.05 -17.68
C THR A 512 12.65 22.31 -16.84
N ALA A 513 13.80 23.00 -16.74
CA ALA A 513 13.89 24.28 -16.05
C ALA A 513 13.03 25.35 -16.73
N ALA A 514 13.07 25.46 -18.06
CA ALA A 514 12.26 26.42 -18.81
C ALA A 514 10.76 26.19 -18.60
N ALA A 515 10.30 24.94 -18.59
CA ALA A 515 8.90 24.61 -18.30
C ALA A 515 8.49 25.01 -16.87
N CYS A 516 9.33 24.74 -15.87
CA CYS A 516 9.08 25.11 -14.48
C CYS A 516 9.08 26.64 -14.27
N VAL A 517 10.04 27.35 -14.88
CA VAL A 517 10.10 28.82 -14.84
C VAL A 517 8.91 29.43 -15.58
N TRP A 518 8.52 28.88 -16.73
CA TRP A 518 7.34 29.35 -17.46
C TRP A 518 6.08 29.21 -16.62
N LEU A 519 5.91 28.08 -15.91
CA LEU A 519 4.81 27.90 -14.95
C LEU A 519 4.82 28.95 -13.85
N TYR A 520 5.96 29.12 -13.17
CA TYR A 520 6.10 30.09 -12.08
C TYR A 520 5.77 31.52 -12.55
N LEU A 521 6.34 31.95 -13.68
CA LEU A 521 6.09 33.26 -14.26
C LEU A 521 4.64 33.42 -14.70
N TYR A 522 4.04 32.39 -15.31
CA TYR A 522 2.66 32.44 -15.76
C TYR A 522 1.69 32.64 -14.59
N ILE A 523 1.87 31.88 -13.50
CA ILE A 523 1.05 32.01 -12.28
C ILE A 523 1.25 33.39 -11.63
N THR A 524 2.49 33.89 -11.59
CA THR A 524 2.83 35.18 -10.99
C THR A 524 2.24 36.35 -11.79
N VAL A 525 2.47 36.39 -13.10
CA VAL A 525 2.06 37.50 -13.98
C VAL A 525 0.56 37.54 -14.22
N LYS A 526 -0.08 36.38 -14.44
CA LYS A 526 -1.52 36.32 -14.72
C LYS A 526 -2.39 36.31 -13.47
N ASN A 527 -1.79 36.60 -12.32
CA ASN A 527 -2.40 36.66 -10.99
C ASN A 527 -3.43 35.54 -10.76
N ILE A 528 -3.04 34.30 -11.05
CA ILE A 528 -3.95 33.16 -10.96
C ILE A 528 -4.14 32.85 -9.48
N GLU A 529 -5.32 33.13 -8.91
CA GLU A 529 -5.78 32.45 -7.70
C GLU A 529 -6.03 30.98 -8.08
N SER A 530 -4.96 30.21 -8.17
CA SER A 530 -5.01 28.86 -8.76
C SER A 530 -5.49 27.80 -7.78
N ILE A 531 -5.24 28.01 -6.48
CA ILE A 531 -5.45 27.06 -5.40
C ILE A 531 -6.01 27.80 -4.18
N SER A 532 -7.02 27.23 -3.52
CA SER A 532 -7.56 27.79 -2.28
C SER A 532 -6.53 27.71 -1.15
N ILE A 533 -6.56 28.65 -0.21
CA ILE A 533 -5.68 28.64 0.97
C ILE A 533 -5.79 27.31 1.75
N SER A 534 -7.00 26.76 1.88
CA SER A 534 -7.21 25.47 2.54
C SER A 534 -6.49 24.32 1.84
N THR A 535 -6.52 24.27 0.51
CA THR A 535 -5.78 23.27 -0.28
C THR A 535 -4.26 23.48 -0.19
N MET A 536 -3.78 24.72 -0.08
CA MET A 536 -2.35 24.99 0.12
C MET A 536 -1.82 24.46 1.46
N LEU A 537 -2.63 24.49 2.51
CA LEU A 537 -2.26 23.96 3.83
C LEU A 537 -2.24 22.42 3.86
N LEU A 538 -2.77 21.76 2.83
CA LEU A 538 -2.60 20.32 2.65
C LEU A 538 -1.19 19.93 2.19
N VAL A 539 -0.40 20.86 1.63
CA VAL A 539 0.99 20.56 1.24
C VAL A 539 1.82 20.07 2.45
N PRO A 540 1.95 20.82 3.56
CA PRO A 540 2.70 20.32 4.73
C PRO A 540 2.07 19.07 5.36
N VAL A 541 0.73 18.95 5.33
CA VAL A 541 0.02 17.77 5.84
C VAL A 541 0.36 16.51 5.05
N PHE A 542 0.26 16.57 3.72
CA PHE A 542 0.51 15.44 2.83
C PHE A 542 2.01 15.17 2.63
N SER A 543 2.89 16.14 2.87
CA SER A 543 4.34 15.93 2.91
C SER A 543 4.83 15.29 4.21
N SER A 544 4.00 15.23 5.26
CA SER A 544 4.41 14.67 6.56
C SER A 544 4.96 13.23 6.51
N PRO A 545 4.42 12.30 5.70
CA PRO A 545 5.00 10.96 5.62
C PRO A 545 6.37 10.94 4.93
N VAL A 546 6.66 11.89 4.01
CA VAL A 546 8.00 12.03 3.42
C VAL A 546 8.99 12.51 4.47
N VAL A 547 8.60 13.49 5.30
CA VAL A 547 9.43 13.96 6.41
C VAL A 547 9.72 12.81 7.38
N LEU A 548 8.70 12.03 7.73
CA LEU A 548 8.86 10.85 8.58
C LEU A 548 9.82 9.82 7.96
N ALA A 549 9.60 9.47 6.69
CA ALA A 549 10.44 8.52 5.95
C ALA A 549 11.91 8.96 5.87
N SER A 550 12.14 10.27 5.75
CA SER A 550 13.46 10.90 5.63
C SER A 550 14.20 11.05 6.95
N THR A 551 13.56 10.81 8.08
CA THR A 551 14.12 11.10 9.42
C THR A 551 14.25 9.86 10.27
N LEU A 552 13.26 8.97 10.22
CA LEU A 552 13.16 7.81 11.11
C LEU A 552 13.04 6.53 10.31
N GLN A 553 13.84 5.53 10.67
CA GLN A 553 13.53 4.13 10.41
C GLN A 553 12.57 3.67 11.50
N LEU A 554 11.40 3.13 11.11
CA LEU A 554 10.35 2.69 12.06
C LEU A 554 10.11 1.18 12.05
N THR A 555 10.74 0.47 11.11
CA THR A 555 10.66 -0.99 10.93
C THR A 555 12.08 -1.58 10.88
N PRO A 556 12.25 -2.90 11.08
CA PRO A 556 13.57 -3.54 11.00
C PRO A 556 14.32 -3.25 9.71
N ASP A 557 13.61 -3.17 8.58
CA ASP A 557 14.15 -2.70 7.30
C ASP A 557 13.68 -1.26 7.01
N ILE A 558 14.63 -0.39 6.65
CA ILE A 558 14.33 0.99 6.26
C ILE A 558 13.59 1.06 4.93
N THR A 559 13.79 0.11 4.00
CA THR A 559 13.19 0.16 2.66
C THR A 559 11.66 0.28 2.75
N VAL A 560 11.02 -0.29 3.78
CA VAL A 560 9.57 -0.23 4.04
C VAL A 560 9.01 1.21 4.07
N ASN A 561 9.83 2.20 4.43
CA ASN A 561 9.44 3.62 4.42
C ASN A 561 9.03 4.12 3.02
N HIS A 562 9.34 3.41 1.93
CA HIS A 562 8.85 3.73 0.58
C HIS A 562 7.31 3.87 0.54
N LYS A 563 6.57 3.08 1.35
CA LYS A 563 5.12 3.15 1.47
C LYS A 563 4.63 4.52 1.93
N TYR A 564 5.39 5.18 2.81
CA TYR A 564 5.06 6.50 3.34
C TYR A 564 5.18 7.56 2.24
N ILE A 565 6.29 7.50 1.50
CA ILE A 565 6.56 8.41 0.39
C ILE A 565 5.52 8.20 -0.73
N ILE A 566 5.15 6.95 -1.06
CA ILE A 566 4.09 6.66 -2.04
C ILE A 566 2.76 7.32 -1.63
N LEU A 567 2.31 7.12 -0.38
CA LEU A 567 1.07 7.72 0.10
C LEU A 567 1.11 9.25 0.01
N ALA A 568 2.22 9.85 0.45
CA ALA A 568 2.42 11.29 0.39
C ALA A 568 2.35 11.83 -1.04
N VAL A 569 3.04 11.18 -1.99
CA VAL A 569 3.06 11.58 -3.40
C VAL A 569 1.66 11.50 -4.01
N ILE A 570 0.91 10.43 -3.73
CA ILE A 570 -0.48 10.28 -4.19
C ILE A 570 -1.34 11.46 -3.71
N LEU A 571 -1.23 11.82 -2.44
CA LEU A 571 -2.01 12.92 -1.86
C LEU A 571 -1.55 14.30 -2.37
N LEU A 572 -0.24 14.52 -2.52
CA LEU A 572 0.32 15.76 -3.08
C LEU A 572 -0.06 15.95 -4.56
N ASN A 573 -0.22 14.86 -5.32
CA ASN A 573 -0.68 14.91 -6.71
C ASN A 573 -2.09 15.50 -6.84
N ILE A 574 -2.93 15.48 -5.78
CA ILE A 574 -4.23 16.18 -5.78
C ILE A 574 -4.05 17.68 -5.98
N ILE A 575 -3.04 18.27 -5.32
CA ILE A 575 -2.77 19.71 -5.33
C ILE A 575 -2.22 20.13 -6.70
N VAL A 576 -1.31 19.32 -7.26
CA VAL A 576 -0.79 19.53 -8.62
C VAL A 576 -1.90 19.38 -9.66
N SER A 577 -2.78 18.39 -9.50
CA SER A 577 -3.92 18.17 -10.38
C SER A 577 -4.92 19.32 -10.33
N ASP A 578 -5.12 19.94 -9.15
CA ASP A 578 -5.94 21.14 -9.02
C ASP A 578 -5.39 22.32 -9.84
N LEU A 579 -4.08 22.55 -9.72
CA LEU A 579 -3.38 23.59 -10.49
C LEU A 579 -3.54 23.35 -11.99
N PHE A 580 -3.23 22.14 -12.46
CA PHE A 580 -3.28 21.79 -13.88
C PHE A 580 -4.72 21.86 -14.41
N SER A 581 -5.70 21.39 -13.65
CA SER A 581 -7.11 21.54 -13.97
C SER A 581 -7.52 23.00 -14.12
N THR A 582 -7.07 23.89 -13.23
CA THR A 582 -7.31 25.34 -13.34
C THR A 582 -6.70 25.95 -14.60
N LEU A 583 -5.47 25.55 -14.95
CA LEU A 583 -4.78 26.04 -16.14
C LEU A 583 -5.50 25.59 -17.42
N LEU A 584 -5.94 24.33 -17.50
CA LEU A 584 -6.70 23.80 -18.63
C LEU A 584 -8.05 24.51 -18.79
N LYS A 585 -8.77 24.76 -17.69
CA LYS A 585 -10.08 25.45 -17.73
C LYS A 585 -10.01 26.89 -18.26
N ARG A 586 -8.86 27.56 -18.22
CA ARG A 586 -8.72 28.91 -18.79
C ARG A 586 -8.85 28.94 -20.32
N GLY A 587 -8.69 27.81 -21.01
CA GLY A 587 -8.97 27.68 -22.44
C GLY A 587 -8.01 28.39 -23.39
N LYS A 588 -6.98 29.07 -22.90
CA LYS A 588 -5.97 29.73 -23.75
C LYS A 588 -4.90 28.73 -24.20
N THR A 589 -4.38 28.89 -25.40
CA THR A 589 -3.38 27.97 -25.99
C THR A 589 -2.13 27.84 -25.10
N ALA A 590 -1.59 28.95 -24.61
CA ALA A 590 -0.37 28.94 -23.77
C ALA A 590 -0.46 28.06 -22.50
N PRO A 591 -1.43 28.25 -21.57
CA PRO A 591 -1.55 27.40 -20.39
C PRO A 591 -1.90 25.95 -20.71
N ILE A 592 -2.63 25.69 -21.80
CA ILE A 592 -2.91 24.31 -22.24
C ILE A 592 -1.61 23.62 -22.66
N VAL A 593 -0.83 24.24 -23.55
CA VAL A 593 0.46 23.71 -24.00
C VAL A 593 1.41 23.48 -22.82
N LEU A 594 1.56 24.48 -21.94
CA LEU A 594 2.37 24.36 -20.74
C LEU A 594 1.93 23.18 -19.86
N THR A 595 0.62 23.04 -19.62
CA THR A 595 0.09 21.96 -18.78
C THR A 595 0.31 20.59 -19.41
N LEU A 596 0.12 20.46 -20.74
CA LEU A 596 0.40 19.22 -21.47
C LEU A 596 1.89 18.86 -21.44
N CYS A 597 2.78 19.84 -21.62
CA CYS A 597 4.23 19.64 -21.52
C CYS A 597 4.65 19.15 -20.12
N LEU A 598 4.18 19.83 -19.06
CA LEU A 598 4.49 19.42 -17.68
C LEU A 598 3.89 18.06 -17.35
N THR A 599 2.67 17.78 -17.81
CA THR A 599 2.05 16.47 -17.66
C THR A 599 2.90 15.40 -18.34
N LEU A 600 3.34 15.61 -19.59
CA LEU A 600 4.21 14.66 -20.28
C LEU A 600 5.55 14.42 -19.55
N ILE A 601 6.17 15.47 -19.01
CA ILE A 601 7.38 15.38 -18.18
C ILE A 601 7.12 14.57 -16.91
N MET A 602 5.96 14.74 -16.27
CA MET A 602 5.59 13.99 -15.07
C MET A 602 5.30 12.51 -15.36
N LEU A 603 4.79 12.17 -16.54
CA LEU A 603 4.40 10.79 -16.86
C LEU A 603 5.51 9.95 -17.50
N SER A 604 6.53 10.58 -18.07
CA SER A 604 7.53 9.92 -18.94
C SER A 604 8.18 8.72 -18.26
N THR A 605 8.65 8.87 -17.01
CA THR A 605 9.24 7.78 -16.23
C THR A 605 8.23 6.66 -15.98
N GLY A 606 7.05 6.99 -15.49
CA GLY A 606 5.99 6.00 -15.22
C GLY A 606 5.56 5.21 -16.47
N ILE A 607 5.60 5.80 -17.66
CA ILE A 607 5.29 5.12 -18.92
C ILE A 607 6.35 4.06 -19.23
N ILE A 608 7.64 4.39 -19.06
CA ILE A 608 8.72 3.42 -19.26
C ILE A 608 8.63 2.29 -18.23
N ASP A 609 8.33 2.61 -16.97
CA ASP A 609 8.13 1.62 -15.92
C ASP A 609 6.98 0.66 -16.20
N LEU A 610 5.89 1.16 -16.79
CA LEU A 610 4.75 0.33 -17.19
C LEU A 610 5.14 -0.65 -18.30
N ILE A 611 5.88 -0.18 -19.32
CA ILE A 611 6.40 -1.03 -20.39
C ILE A 611 7.34 -2.09 -19.81
N THR A 612 8.22 -1.68 -18.89
CA THR A 612 9.12 -2.58 -18.17
C THR A 612 8.34 -3.66 -17.42
N LEU A 613 7.34 -3.28 -16.62
CA LEU A 613 6.49 -4.21 -15.88
C LEU A 613 5.82 -5.22 -16.82
N TYR A 614 5.21 -4.73 -17.90
CA TYR A 614 4.56 -5.60 -18.90
C TYR A 614 5.53 -6.62 -19.51
N ASN A 615 6.77 -6.19 -19.79
CA ASN A 615 7.80 -7.00 -20.39
C ASN A 615 8.42 -8.00 -19.41
N LEU A 616 8.59 -7.65 -18.12
CA LEU A 616 9.08 -8.55 -17.08
C LEU A 616 8.19 -9.79 -16.98
N ASP A 617 6.87 -9.59 -16.94
CA ASP A 617 5.88 -10.67 -16.84
C ASP A 617 5.59 -11.39 -18.18
N ARG A 618 6.47 -11.24 -19.18
CA ARG A 618 6.52 -12.22 -20.28
C ARG A 618 7.18 -13.52 -19.83
N ASN A 619 8.02 -13.45 -18.80
CA ASN A 619 8.64 -14.59 -18.17
C ASN A 619 8.01 -14.80 -16.79
N SER A 620 7.98 -16.06 -16.35
CA SER A 620 7.45 -16.43 -15.04
C SER A 620 8.25 -17.57 -14.44
N VAL A 621 8.33 -17.58 -13.11
CA VAL A 621 8.71 -18.76 -12.35
C VAL A 621 7.48 -19.65 -12.23
N SER A 622 7.64 -20.94 -12.52
CA SER A 622 6.51 -21.87 -12.62
C SER A 622 6.64 -22.98 -11.59
N TYR A 623 5.52 -23.30 -10.93
CA TYR A 623 5.45 -24.31 -9.88
C TYR A 623 4.43 -25.37 -10.26
N ASN A 624 4.89 -26.61 -10.43
CA ASN A 624 4.01 -27.73 -10.72
C ASN A 624 3.21 -28.11 -9.45
N GLN A 625 1.89 -27.92 -9.50
CA GLN A 625 1.02 -28.22 -8.36
C GLN A 625 0.87 -29.74 -8.12
N ASN A 626 1.25 -30.57 -9.09
CA ASN A 626 1.19 -32.03 -9.03
C ASN A 626 2.55 -32.68 -8.75
N GLU A 627 3.52 -31.92 -8.23
CA GLU A 627 4.82 -32.50 -7.85
C GLU A 627 4.68 -33.66 -6.86
N PRO A 628 5.43 -34.76 -7.06
CA PRO A 628 5.36 -35.94 -6.18
C PRO A 628 5.56 -35.60 -4.71
N LEU A 629 6.58 -34.78 -4.40
CA LEU A 629 6.84 -34.35 -3.02
C LEU A 629 5.64 -33.59 -2.44
N ARG A 630 5.05 -32.65 -3.18
CA ARG A 630 3.90 -31.87 -2.70
C ARG A 630 2.69 -32.76 -2.40
N LYS A 631 2.41 -33.75 -3.27
CA LYS A 631 1.32 -34.71 -3.06
C LYS A 631 1.57 -35.55 -1.80
N TRP A 632 2.78 -36.08 -1.66
CA TRP A 632 3.18 -36.83 -0.48
C TRP A 632 3.06 -35.98 0.80
N VAL A 633 3.54 -34.73 0.80
CA VAL A 633 3.36 -33.82 1.95
C VAL A 633 1.87 -33.66 2.28
N LEU A 634 1.00 -33.48 1.29
CA LEU A 634 -0.43 -33.31 1.53
C LEU A 634 -1.09 -34.55 2.15
N GLU A 635 -0.68 -35.74 1.73
CA GLU A 635 -1.32 -37.02 2.05
C GLU A 635 -0.77 -37.67 3.32
N GLU A 636 0.52 -37.51 3.61
CA GLU A 636 1.26 -38.31 4.60
C GLU A 636 1.80 -37.50 5.80
N THR A 637 1.55 -36.18 5.86
CA THR A 637 2.04 -35.33 6.96
C THR A 637 0.93 -34.49 7.58
N GLU A 638 1.09 -34.13 8.85
CA GLU A 638 0.16 -33.27 9.55
C GLU A 638 0.26 -31.81 9.09
N PRO A 639 -0.83 -31.03 9.13
CA PRO A 639 -0.85 -29.64 8.65
C PRO A 639 0.05 -28.65 9.43
N ASP A 640 0.50 -29.01 10.63
CA ASP A 640 1.37 -28.23 11.51
C ASP A 640 2.80 -28.79 11.62
N ASP A 641 3.13 -29.84 10.86
CA ASP A 641 4.48 -30.39 10.82
C ASP A 641 5.50 -29.37 10.28
N ILE A 642 6.69 -29.38 10.90
CA ILE A 642 7.81 -28.51 10.56
C ILE A 642 8.86 -29.31 9.80
N PHE A 643 9.23 -28.80 8.63
CA PHE A 643 10.27 -29.36 7.77
C PHE A 643 11.58 -28.59 7.93
N LEU A 644 12.69 -29.31 8.00
CA LEU A 644 14.01 -28.77 7.76
C LEU A 644 14.37 -28.95 6.29
N THR A 645 14.69 -27.86 5.62
CA THR A 645 15.08 -27.84 4.21
C THR A 645 16.30 -26.96 4.01
N HIS A 646 16.87 -26.93 2.81
CA HIS A 646 17.70 -25.80 2.40
C HIS A 646 16.88 -24.50 2.49
N TYR A 647 17.53 -23.38 2.80
CA TYR A 647 16.85 -22.09 3.02
C TYR A 647 16.35 -21.42 1.73
N GLN A 648 16.62 -21.97 0.54
CA GLN A 648 16.25 -21.39 -0.76
C GLN A 648 14.76 -21.60 -1.04
N THR A 649 13.98 -20.52 -1.14
CA THR A 649 12.51 -20.63 -1.12
C THR A 649 11.82 -20.63 -2.48
N HIS A 650 12.51 -20.25 -3.56
CA HIS A 650 11.86 -19.99 -4.86
C HIS A 650 11.85 -21.20 -5.78
N TYR A 651 12.53 -22.29 -5.42
CA TYR A 651 12.61 -23.52 -6.20
C TYR A 651 12.77 -24.71 -5.26
N GLY A 652 12.77 -25.92 -5.82
CA GLY A 652 13.07 -27.14 -5.06
C GLY A 652 11.98 -27.56 -4.08
N ALA A 653 12.38 -28.40 -3.13
CA ALA A 653 11.54 -28.95 -2.08
C ALA A 653 10.85 -27.90 -1.19
N PRO A 654 11.51 -26.78 -0.77
CA PRO A 654 10.91 -25.79 0.13
C PRO A 654 9.61 -25.23 -0.43
N MET A 655 9.60 -24.83 -1.71
CA MET A 655 8.40 -24.29 -2.33
C MET A 655 7.28 -25.34 -2.44
N SER A 656 7.60 -26.60 -2.72
CA SER A 656 6.61 -27.68 -2.77
C SER A 656 5.97 -27.94 -1.39
N ILE A 657 6.76 -27.86 -0.32
CA ILE A 657 6.30 -27.96 1.07
C ILE A 657 5.42 -26.75 1.44
N PHE A 658 5.85 -25.52 1.12
CA PHE A 658 5.03 -24.34 1.35
C PHE A 658 3.72 -24.35 0.57
N LEU A 659 3.73 -24.81 -0.68
CA LEU A 659 2.51 -24.94 -1.50
C LEU A 659 1.59 -26.07 -1.04
N ALA A 660 2.08 -26.98 -0.21
CA ALA A 660 1.26 -27.92 0.57
C ALA A 660 0.74 -27.30 1.89
N GLY A 661 1.20 -26.10 2.28
CA GLY A 661 0.75 -25.39 3.48
C GLY A 661 1.52 -25.71 4.75
N ARG A 662 2.64 -26.43 4.66
CA ARG A 662 3.50 -26.78 5.80
C ARG A 662 4.55 -25.69 6.06
N MET A 663 5.12 -25.71 7.26
CA MET A 663 6.10 -24.73 7.70
C MET A 663 7.53 -25.24 7.50
N VAL A 664 8.47 -24.32 7.31
CA VAL A 664 9.90 -24.62 7.20
C VAL A 664 10.63 -23.97 8.35
N TYR A 665 11.47 -24.76 9.02
CA TYR A 665 12.17 -24.39 10.25
C TYR A 665 13.02 -23.12 10.11
N ASN A 666 13.78 -23.02 9.01
CA ASN A 666 14.67 -21.91 8.70
C ASN A 666 14.62 -21.57 7.20
N GLY A 667 13.57 -20.83 6.79
CA GLY A 667 13.37 -20.38 5.42
C GLY A 667 14.33 -19.25 5.00
N TYR A 668 14.07 -18.65 3.83
CA TYR A 668 15.00 -17.70 3.20
C TYR A 668 15.32 -16.49 4.12
N PRO A 669 16.60 -16.24 4.45
CA PRO A 669 17.02 -15.23 5.42
C PRO A 669 16.48 -13.82 5.15
N TYR A 670 16.38 -13.42 3.89
CA TYR A 670 15.87 -12.10 3.55
C TYR A 670 14.46 -11.85 4.10
N PHE A 671 13.56 -12.85 4.03
CA PHE A 671 12.18 -12.68 4.49
C PHE A 671 12.06 -12.64 6.00
N THR A 672 12.82 -13.49 6.69
CA THR A 672 12.81 -13.60 8.14
C THR A 672 13.50 -12.38 8.79
N ILE A 673 14.65 -11.94 8.28
CA ILE A 673 15.36 -10.76 8.78
C ILE A 673 14.53 -9.48 8.56
N THR A 674 13.95 -9.30 7.37
CA THR A 674 13.13 -8.10 7.09
C THR A 674 11.84 -8.07 7.90
N ALA A 675 11.28 -9.23 8.25
CA ALA A 675 10.19 -9.35 9.23
C ALA A 675 10.65 -9.15 10.68
N GLY A 676 11.95 -9.15 10.95
CA GLY A 676 12.56 -8.84 12.24
C GLY A 676 12.87 -10.05 13.12
N TYR A 677 13.02 -11.26 12.56
CA TYR A 677 13.45 -12.46 13.28
C TYR A 677 14.98 -12.49 13.49
N ASP A 678 15.42 -13.03 14.62
CA ASP A 678 16.83 -13.39 14.84
C ASP A 678 17.02 -14.84 14.39
N ILE A 679 17.76 -15.01 13.29
CA ILE A 679 17.92 -16.32 12.65
C ILE A 679 19.20 -17.04 13.06
N ASN A 680 20.13 -16.37 13.75
CA ASN A 680 21.50 -16.87 13.93
C ASN A 680 21.54 -18.25 14.59
N GLN A 681 20.72 -18.45 15.62
CA GLN A 681 20.66 -19.72 16.32
C GLN A 681 20.04 -20.84 15.47
N ARG A 682 18.96 -20.56 14.73
CA ARG A 682 18.33 -21.56 13.86
C ARG A 682 19.21 -21.91 12.67
N GLU A 683 19.94 -20.94 12.13
CA GLU A 683 20.91 -21.17 11.06
C GLU A 683 22.05 -22.06 11.55
N LYS A 684 22.59 -21.79 12.75
CA LYS A 684 23.60 -22.66 13.38
C LYS A 684 23.08 -24.08 13.60
N ASN A 685 21.86 -24.22 14.12
CA ASN A 685 21.25 -25.53 14.38
C ASN A 685 20.97 -26.28 13.08
N MET A 686 20.49 -25.61 12.02
CA MET A 686 20.34 -26.17 10.69
C MET A 686 21.67 -26.72 10.16
N LYS A 687 22.77 -25.94 10.26
CA LYS A 687 24.11 -26.40 9.85
C LYS A 687 24.55 -27.62 10.65
N ASN A 688 24.45 -27.56 11.98
CA ASN A 688 24.79 -28.69 12.84
C ASN A 688 24.00 -29.98 12.50
N ILE A 689 22.73 -29.85 12.11
CA ILE A 689 21.90 -31.00 11.69
C ILE A 689 22.40 -31.57 10.36
N TYR A 690 22.71 -30.73 9.36
CA TYR A 690 23.18 -31.20 8.06
C TYR A 690 24.64 -31.70 8.06
N GLU A 691 25.52 -31.12 8.88
CA GLU A 691 26.91 -31.57 9.04
C GLU A 691 27.01 -32.83 9.90
N GLY A 692 26.16 -32.91 10.93
CA GLY A 692 25.94 -34.10 11.75
C GLY A 692 27.20 -34.62 12.46
N ALA A 693 27.25 -34.47 13.79
CA ALA A 693 28.36 -35.00 14.59
C ALA A 693 28.23 -36.51 14.88
N ASN A 694 27.07 -36.94 15.39
CA ASN A 694 26.74 -38.33 15.69
C ASN A 694 25.21 -38.53 15.73
N PRO A 695 24.70 -39.78 15.64
CA PRO A 695 23.26 -40.05 15.53
C PRO A 695 22.42 -39.60 16.73
N GLU A 696 22.96 -39.67 17.96
CA GLU A 696 22.23 -39.34 19.18
C GLU A 696 22.02 -37.82 19.29
N HIS A 697 23.10 -37.06 19.13
CA HIS A 697 23.06 -35.60 19.14
C HIS A 697 22.16 -35.07 18.02
N LEU A 698 22.18 -35.71 16.85
CA LEU A 698 21.37 -35.32 15.71
C LEU A 698 19.86 -35.49 15.97
N ARG A 699 19.47 -36.62 16.56
CA ARG A 699 18.08 -36.87 17.01
C ARG A 699 17.63 -35.87 18.07
N GLU A 700 18.47 -35.66 19.09
CA GLU A 700 18.16 -34.73 20.18
C GLU A 700 17.98 -33.30 19.66
N LEU A 701 18.91 -32.83 18.82
CA LEU A 701 18.86 -31.48 18.28
C LEU A 701 17.62 -31.28 17.39
N ALA A 702 17.39 -32.16 16.41
CA ALA A 702 16.23 -32.05 15.52
C ALA A 702 14.89 -32.15 16.28
N GLY A 703 14.79 -33.07 17.24
CA GLY A 703 13.61 -33.24 18.07
C GLY A 703 13.36 -32.04 19.00
N SER A 704 14.41 -31.48 19.61
CA SER A 704 14.30 -30.32 20.51
C SER A 704 13.83 -29.05 19.79
N GLU A 705 14.15 -28.93 18.50
CA GLU A 705 13.72 -27.83 17.63
C GLU A 705 12.33 -28.07 16.99
N GLY A 706 11.69 -29.19 17.30
CA GLY A 706 10.37 -29.55 16.78
C GLY A 706 10.35 -29.91 15.29
N ILE A 707 11.50 -30.23 14.70
CA ILE A 707 11.59 -30.66 13.30
C ILE A 707 11.03 -32.09 13.21
N LYS A 708 10.09 -32.30 12.28
CA LYS A 708 9.50 -33.63 12.00
C LYS A 708 10.07 -34.30 10.79
N TYR A 709 10.48 -33.51 9.80
CA TYR A 709 11.06 -34.05 8.58
C TYR A 709 12.32 -33.29 8.20
N ILE A 710 13.36 -34.01 7.79
CA ILE A 710 14.59 -33.44 7.24
C ILE A 710 14.62 -33.76 5.75
N VAL A 711 14.80 -32.74 4.93
CA VAL A 711 14.84 -32.87 3.47
C VAL A 711 16.27 -32.67 2.99
N VAL A 712 16.70 -33.56 2.09
CA VAL A 712 17.94 -33.44 1.34
C VAL A 712 17.61 -33.37 -0.15
N GLU A 713 18.00 -32.26 -0.77
CA GLU A 713 17.90 -32.02 -2.21
C GLU A 713 19.24 -31.53 -2.79
N GLU A 714 19.26 -31.22 -4.09
CA GLU A 714 20.47 -30.77 -4.79
C GLU A 714 21.13 -29.55 -4.13
N GLN A 715 20.33 -28.62 -3.58
CA GLN A 715 20.81 -27.43 -2.88
C GLN A 715 21.57 -27.78 -1.61
N ASN A 716 21.15 -28.81 -0.88
CA ASN A 716 21.88 -29.27 0.30
C ASN A 716 23.22 -29.92 -0.09
N ARG A 717 23.24 -30.67 -1.20
CA ARG A 717 24.45 -31.39 -1.67
C ARG A 717 25.54 -30.47 -2.22
N ASN A 718 25.14 -29.29 -2.71
CA ASN A 718 26.03 -28.27 -3.24
C ASN A 718 26.06 -27.00 -2.37
N ALA A 719 25.71 -27.11 -1.09
CA ALA A 719 25.73 -25.98 -0.18
C ALA A 719 27.18 -25.54 0.09
N ASP A 720 27.44 -24.24 0.03
CA ASP A 720 28.74 -23.67 0.41
C ASP A 720 28.81 -23.40 1.93
N GLU A 721 27.66 -23.37 2.61
CA GLU A 721 27.54 -22.92 3.99
C GLU A 721 27.76 -24.02 5.03
N TYR A 722 27.79 -25.29 4.61
CA TYR A 722 28.02 -26.47 5.44
C TYR A 722 28.44 -27.68 4.59
N ALA A 723 29.15 -28.62 5.20
CA ALA A 723 29.48 -29.89 4.55
C ALA A 723 28.40 -30.95 4.86
N LEU A 724 27.56 -31.27 3.89
CA LEU A 724 26.48 -32.25 4.07
C LEU A 724 27.02 -33.65 4.40
N ASN A 725 26.59 -34.21 5.53
CA ASN A 725 26.84 -35.59 5.93
C ASN A 725 25.60 -36.47 5.68
N GLU A 726 25.34 -36.74 4.40
CA GLU A 726 24.14 -37.48 3.98
C GLU A 726 24.16 -38.94 4.50
N GLU A 727 25.35 -39.55 4.60
CA GLU A 727 25.51 -40.91 5.12
C GLU A 727 25.01 -41.03 6.57
N LEU A 728 25.35 -40.06 7.42
CA LEU A 728 24.89 -40.06 8.80
C LEU A 728 23.36 -39.88 8.89
N LEU A 729 22.74 -39.12 7.98
CA LEU A 729 21.28 -39.00 7.91
C LEU A 729 20.63 -40.34 7.57
N TYR A 730 21.19 -41.12 6.63
CA TYR A 730 20.72 -42.47 6.31
C TYR A 730 20.89 -43.46 7.48
N GLN A 731 21.97 -43.34 8.25
CA GLN A 731 22.20 -44.19 9.43
C GLN A 731 21.29 -43.81 10.61
N THR A 732 20.92 -42.53 10.70
CA THR A 732 20.20 -42.00 11.85
C THR A 732 18.69 -42.07 11.66
N PHE A 733 18.16 -41.66 10.51
CA PHE A 733 16.73 -41.47 10.31
C PHE A 733 16.13 -42.40 9.25
N ARG A 734 14.85 -42.70 9.41
CA ARG A 734 14.10 -43.50 8.43
C ARG A 734 13.72 -42.64 7.24
N ILE A 735 13.98 -43.13 6.02
CA ILE A 735 13.48 -42.53 4.79
C ILE A 735 11.96 -42.75 4.70
N VAL A 736 11.22 -41.67 4.42
CA VAL A 736 9.76 -41.71 4.24
C VAL A 736 9.31 -41.27 2.86
N PHE A 737 10.19 -40.60 2.09
CA PHE A 737 9.93 -40.25 0.71
C PHE A 737 11.23 -40.13 -0.10
N THR A 738 11.16 -40.53 -1.37
CA THR A 738 12.24 -40.35 -2.35
C THR A 738 11.69 -39.92 -3.69
N ASP A 739 12.26 -38.88 -4.29
CA ASP A 739 12.04 -38.50 -5.69
C ASP A 739 13.36 -38.69 -6.46
N PRO A 740 13.52 -39.80 -7.21
CA PRO A 740 14.75 -40.08 -7.93
C PRO A 740 14.98 -39.12 -9.11
N VAL A 741 13.93 -38.48 -9.64
CA VAL A 741 14.04 -37.56 -10.78
C VAL A 741 14.63 -36.22 -10.34
N LYS A 742 14.21 -35.73 -9.18
CA LYS A 742 14.71 -34.48 -8.59
C LYS A 742 15.83 -34.67 -7.56
N ASN A 743 16.23 -35.92 -7.33
CA ASN A 743 17.21 -36.30 -6.32
C ASN A 743 16.81 -35.79 -4.91
N ILE A 744 15.55 -35.96 -4.52
CA ILE A 744 15.04 -35.52 -3.21
C ILE A 744 14.86 -36.74 -2.29
N VAL A 745 15.31 -36.62 -1.05
CA VAL A 745 15.08 -37.62 0.01
C VAL A 745 14.52 -36.91 1.24
N VAL A 746 13.49 -37.49 1.85
CA VAL A 746 12.90 -37.00 3.09
C VAL A 746 13.04 -38.05 4.18
N PHE A 747 13.58 -37.61 5.30
CA PHE A 747 13.82 -38.41 6.50
C PHE A 747 12.82 -38.02 7.59
N SER A 748 12.31 -39.01 8.33
CA SER A 748 11.45 -38.77 9.50
C SER A 748 12.28 -38.66 10.77
N VAL A 749 11.98 -37.64 11.57
CA VAL A 749 12.54 -37.42 12.92
C VAL A 749 11.53 -38.00 13.92
N ASP A 750 11.48 -39.32 13.98
CA ASP A 750 10.69 -40.10 14.95
C ASP A 750 11.56 -40.67 16.07
#